data_AF-A0AAD5SQ14-F1
#
_entry.id   AF-A0AAD5SQ14-F1
#
_cell.length_a   1.000
_cell.length_b   1.000
_cell.length_c   1.000
_cell.angle_alpha   90.00
_cell.angle_beta   90.00
_cell.angle_gamma   90.00
#
_symmetry.space_group_name_H-M   'P 1'
#
loop_
_entity.id
_entity.type
_entity.pdbx_description
1 polymer ?
#
loop_
_entity_poly.entity_id
_entity_poly.type
_entity_poly.pdbx_seq_one_letter_code
_entity_poly.pdbx_strand_id
1 'polypeptide(L)'
;MAGVRGFSDPNVQVNSDGLPVWQQAVDAALTTNASYLLPFYLNYQGGSFLNATQCMIAGSNGWSANHAALNGGLNNHWATNNTPWSWGHFRRSDIPVQYAIADAWTVGDMYQEAVIAATNPNRVTWASGSINVPGSPQNKSQGGYPYIDNNETPGCETGGFNCYPLTWKTTAEYYEDAEVAWSIFQDSDNFDDNPLAWFGQFQTAADGSDLYEKGFVGQTLDDFYARAANGTLPAISYIIGPTQLSEHPPFSPRDGAWLQKQIVDAVTQSPAYAKTVLMISFDESGGWGDHVTPFHSPAGTPGEWLNDPYGIVGYTYSGPGYRLPFYIVSPWTRGGNVFTEHADHNSQILFIEEWLASKGVDVTTSQMVPWRRQHMSNLVNAFDFENPDHSVPELPDAPLPHTNSDGVYDGSSYCQSLYAVTRPDVPYGDQIAPSAVHTLSEQGFKNVRGDLTEGRYLTFESFGYALANAGGVSTAPDFAAALANAAHDSVSQRWILYALSEGGNVFAIQSALDSRFFGGGNFTIVYGANNLGYSIQNTADGNYVAINEVGAVVSLSEPTAGAYFSVFSVTYDNNSTVVTTTASESTAVTTTTSPVSSTLNVASSSAGSTTGDSASSSTTAVYSAPKPVTANLYSGQVSAKCGAYALFVTVVFLILLNFGMDSSGQGIARKRELYPYSVFDEAQLRKVFSEQGANPVHINTIYRHIIQNGATTFDAIPEIPQRVLAVLRTQFVMSTSTVERRTDAADGSTTKLVVRLQDGQRVETVVMRYGAVELASFPAAEQQRRAAQLGLTDRAFKSRARATACLSSQAGCAMGCTFCATGTMGLVANLAPAEIVEQLVHANAVTRIRNVVFMGMGEPLDNYAAVRDAIAAMVHTSRFSLSPTRITVSTVGVAPRIRALMRDCPAVGLALSLHAPDQDLRQQIVPSSRAFPLDKILAAAFAFIENQNKSSQNNPRHILIEYVLIENVNSSIEVAHRLGLLFADRVHRKDVLVNVIPYNPTDVVENYQKPSPETLRAFVAVVRSYGVHTLIRQELGQDIASACGQLVVKSQDCGSGSGGGGCNSGAADLEDLMSSKNISSSKSSLVAGRASKRLAPGVKRNGSVKDSLLDNSVVGFSSFLKIGGTAL
;
A
#
# COMPACT_ATOMS: atom_id res chain seq x y z
N MET A 1 -6.66 4.22 26.72
CA MET A 1 -6.42 3.07 27.61
C MET A 1 -5.97 3.57 28.98
N ALA A 2 -6.37 2.91 30.07
CA ALA A 2 -5.87 3.22 31.41
C ALA A 2 -4.44 2.69 31.62
N GLY A 3 -3.64 3.35 32.47
CA GLY A 3 -2.25 2.97 32.79
C GLY A 3 -1.21 3.21 31.67
N VAL A 4 -1.67 3.47 30.44
CA VAL A 4 -0.83 3.83 29.29
C VAL A 4 -0.71 5.36 29.21
N ARG A 5 0.51 5.85 28.92
CA ARG A 5 0.83 7.28 28.75
C ARG A 5 0.06 7.82 27.55
N GLY A 6 -0.75 8.84 27.79
CA GLY A 6 -1.72 9.40 26.84
C GLY A 6 -2.35 10.68 27.37
N PHE A 7 -3.64 10.92 27.12
CA PHE A 7 -4.30 12.19 27.42
C PHE A 7 -4.25 12.68 28.89
N SER A 8 -3.96 11.80 29.86
CA SER A 8 -3.78 12.13 31.29
C SER A 8 -2.32 12.37 31.71
N ASP A 9 -1.38 12.52 30.78
CA ASP A 9 0.05 12.73 31.02
C ASP A 9 0.34 13.98 31.91
N PRO A 10 0.86 13.81 33.14
CA PRO A 10 1.24 14.91 34.04
C PRO A 10 2.59 15.57 33.71
N ASN A 11 3.38 14.96 32.82
CA ASN A 11 4.63 15.49 32.26
C ASN A 11 4.42 15.99 30.82
N VAL A 12 3.18 16.32 30.44
CA VAL A 12 2.86 16.82 29.09
C VAL A 12 3.77 17.99 28.71
N GLN A 13 4.36 17.91 27.51
CA GLN A 13 5.20 18.98 26.99
C GLN A 13 4.42 20.29 26.88
N VAL A 14 4.94 21.34 27.53
CA VAL A 14 4.48 22.73 27.38
C VAL A 14 5.58 23.49 26.66
N ASN A 15 5.22 24.09 25.53
CA ASN A 15 6.16 24.81 24.66
C ASN A 15 6.48 26.21 25.20
N SER A 16 7.45 26.89 24.59
CA SER A 16 7.96 28.20 25.04
C SER A 16 6.97 29.37 24.88
N ASP A 17 5.84 29.14 24.20
CA ASP A 17 4.67 30.01 24.13
C ASP A 17 3.72 29.83 25.33
N GLY A 18 3.94 28.83 26.18
CA GLY A 18 3.10 28.45 27.31
C GLY A 18 1.94 27.52 26.96
N LEU A 19 1.89 26.99 25.74
CA LEU A 19 0.82 26.07 25.31
C LEU A 19 1.27 24.60 25.46
N PRO A 20 0.40 23.70 25.97
CA PRO A 20 0.65 22.28 25.94
C PRO A 20 0.61 21.75 24.50
N VAL A 21 1.39 20.72 24.20
CA VAL A 21 1.42 20.01 22.90
C VAL A 21 0.03 19.54 22.42
N TRP A 22 -0.94 19.38 23.35
CA TRP A 22 -2.34 19.15 23.01
C TRP A 22 -2.94 20.20 22.07
N GLN A 23 -2.52 21.46 22.17
CA GLN A 23 -3.03 22.58 21.37
C GLN A 23 -2.21 22.74 20.08
N GLN A 24 -2.49 21.88 19.09
CA GLN A 24 -1.88 21.96 17.76
C GLN A 24 -2.25 23.28 17.09
N ALA A 25 -1.28 23.96 16.48
CA ALA A 25 -1.53 25.20 15.76
C ALA A 25 -2.47 24.98 14.57
N VAL A 26 -3.32 25.96 14.27
CA VAL A 26 -4.13 26.01 13.04
C VAL A 26 -4.05 27.39 12.41
N ASP A 27 -4.19 27.46 11.09
CA ASP A 27 -4.10 28.70 10.32
C ASP A 27 -5.44 29.09 9.68
N ALA A 28 -5.46 30.25 9.03
CA ALA A 28 -6.64 30.79 8.33
C ALA A 28 -7.00 30.05 7.02
N ALA A 29 -6.20 29.08 6.57
CA ALA A 29 -6.58 28.18 5.47
C ALA A 29 -7.36 26.95 6.00
N LEU A 30 -7.08 26.52 7.23
CA LEU A 30 -7.87 25.52 7.96
C LEU A 30 -9.16 26.10 8.55
N THR A 31 -9.07 27.20 9.30
CA THR A 31 -10.21 27.78 10.03
C THR A 31 -9.98 29.23 10.46
N THR A 32 -11.04 30.03 10.51
CA THR A 32 -11.04 31.36 11.16
C THR A 32 -11.70 31.37 12.53
N ASN A 33 -12.19 30.20 13.00
CA ASN A 33 -13.03 30.10 14.19
C ASN A 33 -12.27 29.65 15.45
N ALA A 34 -11.04 29.16 15.29
CA ALA A 34 -10.15 28.73 16.37
C ALA A 34 -8.70 29.07 16.03
N SER A 35 -7.83 29.14 17.05
CA SER A 35 -6.37 29.29 16.90
C SER A 35 -5.58 28.02 17.24
N TYR A 36 -6.27 26.94 17.66
CA TYR A 36 -5.68 25.63 17.88
C TYR A 36 -6.73 24.50 17.70
N LEU A 37 -6.23 23.27 17.57
CA LEU A 37 -7.00 22.02 17.60
C LEU A 37 -6.50 21.11 18.74
N LEU A 38 -7.41 20.63 19.57
CA LEU A 38 -7.19 19.60 20.60
C LEU A 38 -7.41 18.18 20.06
N PRO A 39 -6.92 17.14 20.75
CA PRO A 39 -7.21 15.76 20.36
C PRO A 39 -8.73 15.51 20.39
N PHE A 40 -9.25 14.85 19.36
CA PHE A 40 -10.71 14.63 19.25
C PHE A 40 -11.08 13.20 18.88
N TYR A 41 -12.19 12.73 19.41
CA TYR A 41 -12.73 11.42 19.07
C TYR A 41 -13.27 11.44 17.63
N LEU A 42 -12.71 10.63 16.73
CA LEU A 42 -13.06 10.63 15.30
C LEU A 42 -14.57 10.46 15.07
N ASN A 43 -15.19 9.52 15.79
CA ASN A 43 -16.59 9.16 15.61
C ASN A 43 -17.56 10.00 16.46
N TYR A 44 -17.18 11.22 16.85
CA TYR A 44 -18.04 12.12 17.64
C TYR A 44 -19.37 12.48 16.94
N GLN A 45 -19.39 12.55 15.61
CA GLN A 45 -20.60 12.80 14.81
C GLN A 45 -21.54 11.57 14.75
N GLY A 46 -21.07 10.39 15.16
CA GLY A 46 -21.84 9.14 15.13
C GLY A 46 -22.30 8.75 13.72
N GLY A 47 -23.51 8.18 13.61
CA GLY A 47 -24.12 7.84 12.34
C GLY A 47 -23.27 6.88 11.50
N SER A 48 -23.04 7.25 10.23
CA SER A 48 -22.19 6.47 9.31
C SER A 48 -20.70 6.52 9.65
N PHE A 49 -20.20 7.53 10.37
CA PHE A 49 -18.76 7.66 10.65
C PHE A 49 -18.23 6.50 11.51
N LEU A 50 -19.07 5.95 12.41
CA LEU A 50 -18.82 4.71 13.16
C LEU A 50 -18.32 3.53 12.30
N ASN A 51 -18.59 3.56 10.98
CA ASN A 51 -18.00 2.66 9.99
C ASN A 51 -17.09 3.36 8.98
N ALA A 52 -17.43 4.58 8.52
CA ALA A 52 -16.70 5.27 7.46
C ALA A 52 -15.25 5.62 7.83
N THR A 53 -14.96 5.88 9.11
CA THR A 53 -13.59 6.12 9.58
C THR A 53 -12.72 4.87 9.53
N GLN A 54 -13.30 3.68 9.36
CA GLN A 54 -12.56 2.42 9.30
C GLN A 54 -11.84 2.22 7.95
N CYS A 55 -12.03 3.12 6.98
CA CYS A 55 -11.25 3.20 5.74
C CYS A 55 -10.83 4.65 5.42
N MET A 56 -10.67 5.48 6.45
CA MET A 56 -10.10 6.83 6.29
C MET A 56 -8.58 6.79 6.22
N ILE A 57 -7.99 7.81 5.61
CA ILE A 57 -6.57 8.15 5.77
C ILE A 57 -6.50 9.28 6.80
N ALA A 58 -5.67 9.13 7.84
CA ALA A 58 -5.39 10.21 8.78
C ALA A 58 -4.53 11.27 8.10
N GLY A 59 -3.20 11.11 8.12
CA GLY A 59 -2.24 12.01 7.50
C GLY A 59 -1.40 11.37 6.41
N SER A 60 -0.13 11.78 6.36
CA SER A 60 0.96 11.23 5.58
C SER A 60 2.06 10.79 6.54
N ASN A 61 2.63 9.61 6.32
CA ASN A 61 3.78 9.08 7.05
C ASN A 61 5.14 9.57 6.52
N GLY A 62 5.20 9.99 5.25
CA GLY A 62 6.45 10.36 4.60
C GLY A 62 7.24 11.46 5.34
N TRP A 63 8.56 11.24 5.43
CA TRP A 63 9.61 12.07 6.05
C TRP A 63 9.26 13.56 6.20
N SER A 64 8.96 14.24 5.09
CA SER A 64 8.69 15.68 5.06
C SER A 64 7.48 16.12 5.89
N ALA A 65 6.41 15.32 5.93
CA ALA A 65 5.19 15.64 6.68
C ALA A 65 5.39 15.36 8.18
N ASN A 66 5.94 14.20 8.52
CA ASN A 66 6.17 13.81 9.91
C ASN A 66 7.21 14.72 10.60
N HIS A 67 8.29 15.12 9.94
CA HIS A 67 9.23 16.11 10.49
C HIS A 67 8.67 17.55 10.49
N ALA A 68 7.83 17.94 9.52
CA ALA A 68 7.21 19.26 9.53
C ALA A 68 6.14 19.40 10.63
N ALA A 69 5.48 18.30 11.03
CA ALA A 69 4.60 18.23 12.20
C ALA A 69 5.39 18.25 13.53
N LEU A 70 6.51 17.52 13.59
CA LEU A 70 7.45 17.53 14.73
C LEU A 70 7.96 18.94 15.06
N ASN A 71 8.12 19.80 14.04
CA ASN A 71 8.50 21.20 14.17
C ASN A 71 9.75 21.41 15.07
N GLY A 72 10.81 20.63 14.81
CA GLY A 72 12.06 20.71 15.57
C GLY A 72 11.98 20.26 17.03
N GLY A 73 11.00 19.42 17.37
CA GLY A 73 10.76 18.92 18.73
C GLY A 73 9.66 19.66 19.50
N LEU A 74 9.02 20.67 18.90
CA LEU A 74 7.86 21.37 19.47
C LEU A 74 6.54 20.55 19.35
N ASN A 75 6.51 19.58 18.43
CA ASN A 75 5.45 18.59 18.19
C ASN A 75 4.03 19.21 18.05
N ASN A 76 3.93 20.45 17.55
CA ASN A 76 2.73 21.30 17.61
C ASN A 76 2.14 21.68 16.25
N HIS A 77 2.62 21.08 15.15
CA HIS A 77 2.21 21.40 13.78
C HIS A 77 1.51 20.23 13.04
N TRP A 78 1.03 19.19 13.73
CA TRP A 78 0.29 18.08 13.09
C TRP A 78 -0.90 18.56 12.27
N ALA A 79 -1.69 19.49 12.80
CA ALA A 79 -2.91 19.96 12.14
C ALA A 79 -2.64 20.75 10.84
N THR A 80 -1.57 21.55 10.78
CA THR A 80 -1.20 22.36 9.59
C THR A 80 -0.27 21.64 8.62
N ASN A 81 0.73 20.93 9.14
CA ASN A 81 1.86 20.43 8.35
C ASN A 81 1.74 18.93 8.01
N ASN A 82 0.81 18.23 8.65
CA ASN A 82 0.38 16.90 8.25
C ASN A 82 -1.11 16.93 7.87
N THR A 83 -2.03 16.66 8.80
CA THR A 83 -3.46 16.97 8.65
C THR A 83 -4.14 17.19 10.01
N PRO A 84 -5.31 17.87 10.06
CA PRO A 84 -6.12 17.93 11.28
C PRO A 84 -6.55 16.56 11.81
N TRP A 85 -6.79 15.58 10.93
CA TRP A 85 -7.23 14.22 11.31
C TRP A 85 -6.11 13.37 11.92
N SER A 86 -4.84 13.75 11.73
CA SER A 86 -3.71 13.15 12.45
C SER A 86 -3.84 13.34 13.97
N TRP A 87 -4.56 14.37 14.42
CA TRP A 87 -4.86 14.62 15.83
C TRP A 87 -6.20 14.01 16.30
N GLY A 88 -6.80 13.14 15.49
CA GLY A 88 -7.98 12.36 15.86
C GLY A 88 -7.62 11.03 16.53
N HIS A 89 -8.50 10.50 17.37
CA HIS A 89 -8.31 9.19 18.02
C HIS A 89 -9.55 8.28 17.97
N PHE A 90 -9.31 6.97 18.06
CA PHE A 90 -10.35 5.95 18.29
C PHE A 90 -10.57 5.67 19.79
N ARG A 91 -11.66 4.97 20.12
CA ARG A 91 -11.93 4.41 21.46
C ARG A 91 -11.95 2.88 21.40
N ARG A 92 -11.95 2.24 22.57
CA ARG A 92 -12.14 0.79 22.74
C ARG A 92 -13.35 0.23 21.99
N SER A 93 -14.42 1.02 21.83
CA SER A 93 -15.62 0.65 21.09
C SER A 93 -15.42 0.53 19.57
N ASP A 94 -14.40 1.17 19.00
CA ASP A 94 -14.15 1.20 17.57
C ASP A 94 -13.19 0.08 17.14
N ILE A 95 -12.22 -0.24 18.02
CA ILE A 95 -11.13 -1.23 17.87
C ILE A 95 -11.01 -2.15 19.11
N PRO A 96 -12.03 -2.99 19.40
CA PRO A 96 -12.11 -3.73 20.66
C PRO A 96 -11.08 -4.85 20.81
N VAL A 97 -10.59 -5.43 19.71
CA VAL A 97 -9.65 -6.56 19.74
C VAL A 97 -8.26 -6.11 20.15
N GLN A 98 -7.73 -5.04 19.53
CA GLN A 98 -6.46 -4.42 19.88
C GLN A 98 -6.42 -4.04 21.38
N TYR A 99 -7.52 -3.45 21.88
CA TYR A 99 -7.67 -3.14 23.30
C TYR A 99 -7.73 -4.39 24.20
N ALA A 100 -8.39 -5.47 23.77
CA ALA A 100 -8.45 -6.71 24.54
C ALA A 100 -7.10 -7.45 24.59
N ILE A 101 -6.31 -7.42 23.52
CA ILE A 101 -4.94 -7.97 23.50
C ILE A 101 -4.05 -7.19 24.50
N ALA A 102 -4.14 -5.86 24.51
CA ALA A 102 -3.37 -5.00 25.41
C ALA A 102 -3.84 -4.98 26.88
N ASP A 103 -5.04 -5.48 27.19
CA ASP A 103 -5.50 -5.75 28.55
C ASP A 103 -5.29 -7.21 28.98
N ALA A 104 -5.03 -8.11 28.02
CA ALA A 104 -4.65 -9.49 28.28
C ALA A 104 -3.14 -9.63 28.56
N TRP A 105 -2.29 -8.94 27.80
CA TRP A 105 -0.83 -9.08 27.83
C TRP A 105 -0.12 -7.72 27.95
N THR A 106 1.20 -7.76 28.19
CA THR A 106 2.05 -6.57 28.28
C THR A 106 1.99 -5.74 26.98
N VAL A 107 1.60 -4.46 27.13
CA VAL A 107 1.63 -3.44 26.07
C VAL A 107 2.86 -2.55 26.22
N GLY A 108 3.56 -2.28 25.11
CA GLY A 108 4.66 -1.30 25.06
C GLY A 108 4.13 0.12 25.09
N ASP A 109 4.65 0.93 26.01
CA ASP A 109 4.21 2.32 26.24
C ASP A 109 5.13 3.36 25.61
N MET A 110 6.43 3.05 25.58
CA MET A 110 7.49 3.86 24.97
C MET A 110 8.16 3.08 23.82
N TYR A 111 7.38 2.23 23.15
CA TYR A 111 7.75 1.61 21.89
C TYR A 111 7.49 2.58 20.73
N GLN A 112 8.49 2.78 19.88
CA GLN A 112 8.53 3.83 18.85
C GLN A 112 8.82 3.23 17.45
N GLU A 113 8.40 3.92 16.40
CA GLU A 113 8.94 3.69 15.05
C GLU A 113 10.46 3.94 15.09
N ALA A 114 11.27 3.18 14.36
CA ALA A 114 12.72 3.38 14.41
C ALA A 114 13.19 4.62 13.62
N VAL A 115 12.38 5.10 12.68
CA VAL A 115 12.68 6.21 11.77
C VAL A 115 11.42 7.06 11.53
N ILE A 116 11.56 8.38 11.61
CA ILE A 116 10.50 9.36 11.28
C ILE A 116 10.42 9.49 9.75
N ALA A 117 10.00 8.41 9.10
CA ALA A 117 10.03 8.25 7.65
C ALA A 117 8.87 7.39 7.14
N ALA A 118 8.84 7.20 5.82
CA ALA A 118 7.90 6.28 5.21
C ALA A 118 8.14 4.81 5.64
N THR A 119 7.21 3.95 5.25
CA THR A 119 7.07 2.53 5.60
C THR A 119 8.36 1.69 5.46
N ASN A 120 9.05 1.78 4.32
CA ASN A 120 10.16 0.90 3.98
C ASN A 120 11.39 1.11 4.91
N PRO A 121 11.87 2.34 5.17
CA PRO A 121 12.89 2.63 6.19
C PRO A 121 12.72 1.94 7.55
N ASN A 122 11.49 1.90 8.09
CA ASN A 122 11.23 1.26 9.38
C ASN A 122 11.39 -0.26 9.30
N ARG A 123 10.83 -0.90 8.27
CA ARG A 123 10.98 -2.33 7.97
C ARG A 123 12.44 -2.72 7.67
N VAL A 124 13.21 -1.84 7.03
CA VAL A 124 14.65 -2.01 6.79
C VAL A 124 15.44 -2.00 8.10
N THR A 125 15.08 -1.13 9.05
CA THR A 125 15.66 -1.17 10.41
C THR A 125 15.27 -2.46 11.13
N TRP A 126 14.01 -2.87 11.11
CA TRP A 126 13.56 -4.14 11.70
C TRP A 126 14.31 -5.36 11.14
N ALA A 127 14.60 -5.38 9.84
CA ALA A 127 15.32 -6.47 9.18
C ALA A 127 16.85 -6.48 9.39
N SER A 128 17.47 -5.41 9.88
CA SER A 128 18.94 -5.28 9.84
C SER A 128 19.60 -4.41 10.93
N GLY A 129 18.87 -3.48 11.54
CA GLY A 129 19.31 -2.57 12.59
C GLY A 129 19.72 -1.16 12.14
N SER A 130 19.59 -0.81 10.86
CA SER A 130 20.04 0.48 10.32
C SER A 130 19.39 0.83 8.97
N ILE A 131 19.28 2.13 8.68
CA ILE A 131 18.96 2.71 7.35
C ILE A 131 20.14 3.46 6.71
N ASN A 132 21.37 3.14 7.13
CA ASN A 132 22.61 3.67 6.54
C ASN A 132 22.73 5.20 6.62
N VAL A 133 22.35 5.79 7.77
CA VAL A 133 22.59 7.21 8.08
C VAL A 133 24.11 7.46 8.20
N PRO A 134 24.65 8.61 7.74
CA PRO A 134 26.08 8.94 7.90
C PRO A 134 26.62 8.69 9.32
N GLY A 135 27.59 7.77 9.43
CA GLY A 135 28.18 7.36 10.71
C GLY A 135 27.67 6.02 11.26
N SER A 136 26.70 5.38 10.59
CA SER A 136 26.32 3.98 10.83
C SER A 136 27.47 3.01 10.46
N PRO A 137 27.41 1.71 10.83
CA PRO A 137 28.43 0.72 10.47
C PRO A 137 28.56 0.44 8.95
N GLN A 138 27.53 0.75 8.17
CA GLN A 138 27.48 0.60 6.72
C GLN A 138 28.25 1.72 6.00
N ASN A 139 28.44 1.56 4.69
CA ASN A 139 28.98 2.63 3.84
C ASN A 139 28.03 2.99 2.68
N LYS A 140 28.26 4.16 2.07
CA LYS A 140 27.37 4.74 1.03
C LYS A 140 27.12 3.84 -0.18
N SER A 141 28.04 2.92 -0.52
CA SER A 141 27.81 1.98 -1.64
C SER A 141 26.82 0.87 -1.33
N GLN A 142 26.44 0.66 -0.06
CA GLN A 142 25.56 -0.43 0.36
C GLN A 142 24.06 -0.08 0.34
N GLY A 143 23.70 1.19 0.13
CA GLY A 143 22.30 1.64 -0.02
C GLY A 143 22.11 3.17 -0.04
N GLY A 144 23.17 3.94 -0.30
CA GLY A 144 23.13 5.40 -0.20
C GLY A 144 23.33 5.88 1.24
N TYR A 145 23.21 7.20 1.43
CA TYR A 145 23.23 7.86 2.74
C TYR A 145 22.11 8.93 2.76
N PRO A 146 21.00 8.75 3.50
CA PRO A 146 20.46 7.52 4.11
C PRO A 146 19.51 6.76 3.14
N TYR A 147 18.69 5.85 3.68
CA TYR A 147 17.46 5.32 3.05
C TYR A 147 16.22 5.73 3.89
N ILE A 148 15.44 6.72 3.42
CA ILE A 148 14.35 7.41 4.16
C ILE A 148 13.02 7.52 3.38
N ASP A 149 12.88 6.83 2.25
CA ASP A 149 11.64 6.77 1.47
C ASP A 149 11.48 5.39 0.81
N ASN A 150 10.27 5.09 0.32
CA ASN A 150 9.88 3.83 -0.28
C ASN A 150 10.39 3.72 -1.74
N ASN A 151 11.72 3.75 -1.93
CA ASN A 151 12.32 3.55 -3.25
C ASN A 151 12.70 2.08 -3.49
N GLU A 152 11.89 1.38 -4.30
CA GLU A 152 12.25 0.08 -4.90
C GLU A 152 12.79 0.19 -6.35
N THR A 153 13.32 1.35 -6.77
CA THR A 153 13.87 1.55 -8.12
C THR A 153 15.38 1.41 -8.15
N PRO A 154 15.95 0.41 -8.86
CA PRO A 154 17.40 0.19 -8.95
C PRO A 154 18.20 1.43 -9.37
N GLY A 155 19.19 1.78 -8.56
CA GLY A 155 19.92 3.04 -8.62
C GLY A 155 19.82 3.81 -7.30
N CYS A 156 19.93 5.13 -7.35
CA CYS A 156 19.80 6.04 -6.21
C CYS A 156 19.04 7.30 -6.64
N GLU A 157 18.51 8.05 -5.67
CA GLU A 157 18.06 9.42 -5.90
C GLU A 157 19.23 10.41 -6.09
N THR A 158 18.90 11.62 -6.55
CA THR A 158 19.87 12.67 -6.91
C THR A 158 20.61 13.17 -5.66
N GLY A 159 21.80 12.61 -5.43
CA GLY A 159 22.61 12.83 -4.23
C GLY A 159 23.23 11.54 -3.68
N GLY A 160 22.73 10.37 -4.10
CA GLY A 160 23.18 9.07 -3.61
C GLY A 160 22.60 8.75 -2.24
N PHE A 161 21.30 8.96 -2.09
CA PHE A 161 20.46 8.52 -0.98
C PHE A 161 19.30 7.67 -1.57
N ASN A 162 18.55 6.98 -0.72
CA ASN A 162 17.48 6.06 -1.09
C ASN A 162 17.91 5.07 -2.19
N CYS A 163 19.11 4.48 -2.10
CA CYS A 163 19.57 3.56 -3.14
C CYS A 163 18.96 2.17 -3.00
N TYR A 164 18.76 1.51 -4.13
CA TYR A 164 18.23 0.15 -4.23
C TYR A 164 19.04 -0.67 -5.27
N PRO A 165 19.26 -1.98 -5.04
CA PRO A 165 18.94 -2.74 -3.84
C PRO A 165 19.87 -2.44 -2.67
N LEU A 166 19.47 -2.83 -1.46
CA LEU A 166 20.28 -2.73 -0.25
C LEU A 166 21.29 -3.91 -0.19
N THR A 167 22.48 -3.69 0.35
CA THR A 167 23.58 -4.69 0.31
C THR A 167 24.47 -4.68 1.57
N TRP A 168 23.87 -4.40 2.72
CA TRP A 168 24.44 -4.81 4.02
C TRP A 168 23.72 -6.06 4.53
N LYS A 169 24.31 -6.74 5.52
CA LYS A 169 23.83 -8.03 6.02
C LYS A 169 22.55 -7.87 6.87
N THR A 170 21.53 -8.66 6.60
CA THR A 170 20.27 -8.73 7.37
C THR A 170 20.39 -9.65 8.58
N THR A 171 19.48 -9.51 9.55
CA THR A 171 19.39 -10.41 10.72
C THR A 171 19.17 -11.87 10.29
N ALA A 172 18.33 -12.11 9.27
CA ALA A 172 18.07 -13.43 8.69
C ALA A 172 19.35 -14.16 8.25
N GLU A 173 20.31 -13.46 7.64
CA GLU A 173 21.60 -14.07 7.26
C GLU A 173 22.53 -14.34 8.47
N TYR A 174 22.34 -13.68 9.63
CA TYR A 174 23.04 -14.08 10.87
C TYR A 174 22.39 -15.31 11.50
N TYR A 175 21.07 -15.47 11.40
CA TYR A 175 20.37 -16.67 11.84
C TYR A 175 20.74 -17.88 10.96
N GLU A 176 20.82 -17.70 9.64
CA GLU A 176 21.26 -18.73 8.69
C GLU A 176 22.71 -19.17 8.94
N ASP A 177 23.66 -18.23 9.07
CA ASP A 177 25.06 -18.52 9.39
C ASP A 177 25.25 -19.24 10.75
N ALA A 178 24.27 -19.13 11.66
CA ALA A 178 24.27 -19.75 12.99
C ALA A 178 23.40 -21.03 13.08
N GLU A 179 22.93 -21.57 11.95
CA GLU A 179 22.04 -22.74 11.86
C GLU A 179 20.70 -22.59 12.63
N VAL A 180 20.28 -21.35 12.93
CA VAL A 180 19.02 -21.05 13.60
C VAL A 180 17.87 -21.20 12.61
N ALA A 181 16.86 -22.00 12.95
CA ALA A 181 15.67 -22.15 12.11
C ALA A 181 14.82 -20.85 12.11
N TRP A 182 14.74 -20.18 10.97
CA TRP A 182 13.88 -19.01 10.72
C TRP A 182 13.03 -19.19 9.45
N SER A 183 11.97 -18.39 9.29
CA SER A 183 11.25 -18.22 8.02
C SER A 183 10.38 -16.95 8.04
N ILE A 184 10.11 -16.39 6.85
CA ILE A 184 8.94 -15.56 6.60
C ILE A 184 7.72 -16.45 6.31
N PHE A 185 6.55 -16.00 6.79
CA PHE A 185 5.22 -16.47 6.46
C PHE A 185 4.39 -15.28 5.95
N GLN A 186 3.90 -15.36 4.72
CA GLN A 186 3.22 -14.26 4.02
C GLN A 186 2.11 -14.78 3.09
N ASP A 187 1.22 -13.92 2.63
CA ASP A 187 0.30 -14.25 1.53
C ASP A 187 0.97 -13.97 0.16
N SER A 188 0.35 -14.47 -0.90
CA SER A 188 0.61 -14.13 -2.30
C SER A 188 0.41 -12.64 -2.62
N ASP A 189 -0.47 -11.95 -1.89
CA ASP A 189 -0.53 -10.49 -1.79
C ASP A 189 0.09 -10.09 -0.45
N ASN A 190 1.37 -9.73 -0.44
CA ASN A 190 2.10 -9.32 0.76
C ASN A 190 2.30 -7.80 0.87
N PHE A 191 1.63 -6.98 0.04
CA PHE A 191 1.78 -5.51 -0.01
C PHE A 191 3.20 -4.95 -0.29
N ASP A 192 4.16 -5.82 -0.64
CA ASP A 192 5.62 -5.57 -0.60
C ASP A 192 6.19 -5.37 0.84
N ASP A 193 5.48 -5.85 1.86
CA ASP A 193 5.84 -5.77 3.29
C ASP A 193 7.00 -6.71 3.71
N ASN A 194 7.66 -7.35 2.74
CA ASN A 194 8.84 -8.19 2.98
C ASN A 194 10.14 -7.40 2.73
N PRO A 195 10.78 -6.82 3.77
CA PRO A 195 12.00 -6.04 3.60
C PRO A 195 13.19 -6.86 3.10
N LEU A 196 13.22 -8.19 3.31
CA LEU A 196 14.33 -9.03 2.82
C LEU A 196 14.37 -9.04 1.28
N ALA A 197 13.21 -8.92 0.62
CA ALA A 197 13.13 -8.82 -0.84
C ALA A 197 13.84 -7.59 -1.42
N TRP A 198 14.06 -6.52 -0.64
CA TRP A 198 14.78 -5.32 -1.06
C TRP A 198 16.31 -5.44 -0.97
N PHE A 199 16.81 -6.49 -0.29
CA PHE A 199 18.25 -6.76 -0.16
C PHE A 199 18.75 -7.62 -1.33
N GLY A 200 19.84 -7.16 -1.97
CA GLY A 200 20.37 -7.74 -3.21
C GLY A 200 20.81 -9.19 -3.07
N GLN A 201 21.24 -9.61 -1.89
CA GLN A 201 21.58 -11.01 -1.60
C GLN A 201 20.38 -11.96 -1.63
N PHE A 202 19.16 -11.50 -1.35
CA PHE A 202 17.94 -12.31 -1.51
C PHE A 202 17.47 -12.31 -2.97
N GLN A 203 17.52 -11.15 -3.64
CA GLN A 203 17.20 -11.00 -5.07
C GLN A 203 18.13 -11.80 -6.00
N THR A 204 19.32 -12.15 -5.53
CA THR A 204 20.33 -12.93 -6.27
C THR A 204 20.66 -14.27 -5.62
N ALA A 205 19.91 -14.66 -4.59
CA ALA A 205 19.93 -16.02 -4.08
C ALA A 205 19.46 -17.01 -5.16
N ALA A 206 19.98 -18.24 -5.13
CA ALA A 206 19.61 -19.25 -6.11
C ALA A 206 18.29 -19.93 -5.75
N ASP A 207 17.48 -20.27 -6.76
CA ASP A 207 16.30 -21.13 -6.64
C ASP A 207 16.64 -22.38 -5.79
N GLY A 208 15.84 -22.70 -4.77
CA GLY A 208 16.12 -23.82 -3.85
C GLY A 208 17.21 -23.58 -2.80
N SER A 209 17.72 -22.35 -2.64
CA SER A 209 18.59 -21.97 -1.51
C SER A 209 17.79 -21.35 -0.37
N ASP A 210 18.26 -21.52 0.86
CA ASP A 210 17.48 -21.17 2.05
C ASP A 210 17.16 -19.67 2.18
N LEU A 211 18.04 -18.76 1.72
CA LEU A 211 17.72 -17.33 1.63
C LEU A 211 16.56 -17.07 0.63
N TYR A 212 16.54 -17.79 -0.50
CA TYR A 212 15.49 -17.66 -1.51
C TYR A 212 14.16 -18.24 -0.99
N GLU A 213 14.15 -19.49 -0.53
CA GLU A 213 12.93 -20.18 -0.09
C GLU A 213 12.36 -19.61 1.22
N LYS A 214 13.18 -19.38 2.26
CA LYS A 214 12.72 -18.88 3.57
C LYS A 214 12.45 -17.38 3.59
N GLY A 215 13.15 -16.61 2.75
CA GLY A 215 13.22 -15.13 2.84
C GLY A 215 12.68 -14.37 1.63
N PHE A 216 12.98 -14.81 0.40
CA PHE A 216 12.49 -14.13 -0.81
C PHE A 216 11.08 -14.59 -1.20
N VAL A 217 10.85 -15.91 -1.25
CA VAL A 217 9.55 -16.53 -1.56
C VAL A 217 8.69 -16.68 -0.30
N GLY A 218 9.30 -17.12 0.81
CA GLY A 218 8.61 -17.36 2.07
C GLY A 218 7.66 -18.58 2.04
N GLN A 219 7.01 -18.82 3.16
CA GLN A 219 5.92 -19.81 3.31
C GLN A 219 4.56 -19.12 3.37
N THR A 220 3.46 -19.86 3.24
CA THR A 220 2.11 -19.27 3.28
C THR A 220 1.64 -19.00 4.72
N LEU A 221 0.62 -18.14 4.89
CA LEU A 221 -0.07 -18.01 6.18
C LEU A 221 -0.78 -19.31 6.59
N ASP A 222 -1.25 -20.12 5.64
CA ASP A 222 -1.78 -21.48 5.92
C ASP A 222 -0.68 -22.41 6.48
N ASP A 223 0.55 -22.33 5.98
CA ASP A 223 1.70 -23.05 6.55
C ASP A 223 1.99 -22.56 7.98
N PHE A 224 1.86 -21.26 8.26
CA PHE A 224 1.98 -20.73 9.62
C PHE A 224 0.91 -21.33 10.54
N TYR A 225 -0.37 -21.26 10.17
CA TYR A 225 -1.46 -21.82 10.98
C TYR A 225 -1.32 -23.33 11.19
N ALA A 226 -0.96 -24.08 10.15
CA ALA A 226 -0.72 -25.52 10.23
C ALA A 226 0.49 -25.85 11.13
N ARG A 227 1.59 -25.09 11.05
CA ARG A 227 2.76 -25.28 11.93
C ARG A 227 2.47 -24.85 13.37
N ALA A 228 1.70 -23.79 13.59
CA ALA A 228 1.28 -23.34 14.92
C ALA A 228 0.43 -24.42 15.60
N ALA A 229 -0.59 -24.95 14.92
CA ALA A 229 -1.44 -26.03 15.43
C ALA A 229 -0.66 -27.32 15.76
N ASN A 230 0.39 -27.63 15.00
CA ASN A 230 1.26 -28.80 15.27
C ASN A 230 2.38 -28.51 16.29
N GLY A 231 2.61 -27.25 16.69
CA GLY A 231 3.74 -26.86 17.53
C GLY A 231 5.11 -26.93 16.85
N THR A 232 5.14 -26.83 15.51
CA THR A 232 6.31 -27.01 14.63
C THR A 232 6.67 -25.74 13.83
N LEU A 233 6.50 -24.57 14.44
CA LEU A 233 7.04 -23.31 13.93
C LEU A 233 8.58 -23.29 14.05
N PRO A 234 9.29 -22.58 13.15
CA PRO A 234 10.73 -22.30 13.30
C PRO A 234 10.99 -21.45 14.56
N ALA A 235 12.25 -21.42 15.01
CA ALA A 235 12.66 -20.71 16.22
C ALA A 235 12.44 -19.19 16.13
N ILE A 236 12.48 -18.65 14.91
CA ILE A 236 12.08 -17.28 14.56
C ILE A 236 11.05 -17.37 13.44
N SER A 237 9.87 -16.80 13.64
CA SER A 237 8.79 -16.77 12.64
C SER A 237 8.40 -15.33 12.38
N TYR A 238 8.71 -14.83 11.18
CA TYR A 238 8.23 -13.53 10.72
C TYR A 238 6.88 -13.70 10.03
N ILE A 239 5.89 -12.87 10.37
CA ILE A 239 4.52 -12.95 9.84
C ILE A 239 4.22 -11.65 9.13
N ILE A 240 3.75 -11.74 7.88
CA ILE A 240 3.41 -10.60 7.04
C ILE A 240 1.95 -10.73 6.61
N GLY A 241 1.15 -9.69 6.90
CA GLY A 241 -0.27 -9.67 6.58
C GLY A 241 -0.56 -9.35 5.11
N PRO A 242 -1.74 -9.74 4.58
CA PRO A 242 -2.19 -9.26 3.28
C PRO A 242 -2.48 -7.76 3.28
N THR A 243 -2.32 -7.09 2.13
CA THR A 243 -2.57 -5.64 1.93
C THR A 243 -3.79 -5.14 2.69
N GLN A 244 -4.94 -5.77 2.50
CA GLN A 244 -6.23 -5.33 3.05
C GLN A 244 -6.37 -5.49 4.57
N LEU A 245 -5.51 -6.30 5.20
CA LEU A 245 -5.52 -6.62 6.63
C LEU A 245 -4.34 -5.98 7.39
N SER A 246 -3.57 -5.12 6.73
CA SER A 246 -2.34 -4.49 7.27
C SER A 246 -2.58 -3.37 8.28
N GLU A 247 -3.81 -2.84 8.39
CA GLU A 247 -4.17 -1.61 9.11
C GLU A 247 -3.47 -0.31 8.63
N HIS A 248 -2.53 -0.39 7.67
CA HIS A 248 -1.95 0.79 7.03
C HIS A 248 -3.06 1.56 6.28
N PRO A 249 -3.30 2.85 6.54
CA PRO A 249 -4.43 3.56 5.92
C PRO A 249 -4.35 3.53 4.37
N PRO A 250 -5.46 3.27 3.64
CA PRO A 250 -6.85 3.18 4.10
C PRO A 250 -7.34 1.76 4.44
N PHE A 251 -6.45 0.79 4.67
CA PHE A 251 -6.82 -0.57 5.09
C PHE A 251 -7.29 -0.58 6.55
N SER A 252 -8.21 -1.50 6.88
CA SER A 252 -9.08 -1.26 8.02
C SER A 252 -8.53 -1.78 9.36
N PRO A 253 -8.56 -0.97 10.44
CA PRO A 253 -8.30 -1.46 11.79
C PRO A 253 -9.25 -2.58 12.24
N ARG A 254 -10.44 -2.73 11.64
CA ARG A 254 -11.34 -3.87 11.89
C ARG A 254 -10.98 -5.13 11.10
N ASP A 255 -10.47 -4.96 9.88
CA ASP A 255 -10.06 -6.10 9.05
C ASP A 255 -8.71 -6.65 9.53
N GLY A 256 -7.78 -5.77 9.95
CA GLY A 256 -6.54 -6.18 10.61
C GLY A 256 -6.74 -6.72 12.03
N ALA A 257 -7.72 -6.21 12.80
CA ALA A 257 -8.14 -6.83 14.06
C ALA A 257 -8.50 -8.31 13.90
N TRP A 258 -9.09 -8.71 12.77
CA TRP A 258 -9.35 -10.11 12.47
C TRP A 258 -8.07 -10.91 12.27
N LEU A 259 -7.11 -10.40 11.49
CA LEU A 259 -5.81 -11.04 11.29
C LEU A 259 -5.03 -11.16 12.62
N GLN A 260 -4.96 -10.08 13.42
CA GLN A 260 -4.37 -10.11 14.75
C GLN A 260 -5.02 -11.19 15.62
N LYS A 261 -6.36 -11.30 15.61
CA LYS A 261 -7.06 -12.36 16.34
C LYS A 261 -6.70 -13.75 15.83
N GLN A 262 -6.65 -13.99 14.51
CA GLN A 262 -6.28 -15.31 13.97
C GLN A 262 -4.86 -15.72 14.39
N ILE A 263 -3.90 -14.79 14.35
CA ILE A 263 -2.51 -15.05 14.75
C ILE A 263 -2.42 -15.32 16.26
N VAL A 264 -3.09 -14.52 17.10
CA VAL A 264 -3.11 -14.71 18.56
C VAL A 264 -3.82 -16.01 18.95
N ASP A 265 -4.96 -16.32 18.34
CA ASP A 265 -5.67 -17.59 18.54
C ASP A 265 -4.75 -18.77 18.17
N ALA A 266 -4.09 -18.73 17.00
CA ALA A 266 -3.20 -19.80 16.55
C ALA A 266 -1.96 -20.00 17.44
N VAL A 267 -1.37 -18.92 17.96
CA VAL A 267 -0.22 -18.99 18.88
C VAL A 267 -0.65 -19.47 20.28
N THR A 268 -1.75 -18.95 20.82
CA THR A 268 -2.22 -19.29 22.19
C THR A 268 -2.80 -20.70 22.29
N GLN A 269 -3.41 -21.20 21.21
CA GLN A 269 -3.91 -22.58 21.12
C GLN A 269 -2.82 -23.60 20.69
N SER A 270 -1.61 -23.13 20.34
CA SER A 270 -0.51 -24.00 19.93
C SER A 270 -0.05 -24.92 21.07
N PRO A 271 0.28 -26.20 20.79
CA PRO A 271 1.03 -27.06 21.72
C PRO A 271 2.38 -26.47 22.16
N ALA A 272 2.89 -25.44 21.48
CA ALA A 272 4.10 -24.72 21.84
C ALA A 272 3.88 -23.46 22.72
N TYR A 273 2.64 -23.02 22.98
CA TYR A 273 2.35 -21.72 23.62
C TYR A 273 3.15 -21.48 24.92
N ALA A 274 3.30 -22.52 25.74
CA ALA A 274 4.04 -22.50 27.01
C ALA A 274 5.54 -22.12 26.90
N LYS A 275 6.08 -21.99 25.68
CA LYS A 275 7.47 -21.61 25.38
C LYS A 275 7.61 -20.62 24.21
N THR A 276 6.51 -19.94 23.84
CA THR A 276 6.45 -19.03 22.68
C THR A 276 6.24 -17.59 23.11
N VAL A 277 6.83 -16.67 22.34
CA VAL A 277 6.57 -15.23 22.36
C VAL A 277 6.06 -14.84 20.98
N LEU A 278 4.94 -14.14 20.92
CA LEU A 278 4.46 -13.44 19.73
C LEU A 278 4.58 -11.94 20.00
N MET A 279 5.30 -11.22 19.14
CA MET A 279 5.35 -9.76 19.15
C MET A 279 4.47 -9.24 18.01
N ILE A 280 3.61 -8.27 18.30
CA ILE A 280 2.81 -7.56 17.32
C ILE A 280 3.23 -6.09 17.37
N SER A 281 3.75 -5.59 16.25
CA SER A 281 4.21 -4.22 16.08
C SER A 281 3.72 -3.66 14.76
N PHE A 282 3.29 -2.40 14.78
CA PHE A 282 3.16 -1.59 13.58
C PHE A 282 4.57 -1.11 13.16
N ASP A 283 4.72 -0.66 11.92
CA ASP A 283 6.01 -0.22 11.35
C ASP A 283 6.20 1.30 11.38
N GLU A 284 5.16 2.10 11.19
CA GLU A 284 5.23 3.56 11.27
C GLU A 284 3.90 4.19 11.73
N SER A 285 3.89 5.51 11.97
CA SER A 285 2.77 6.25 12.57
C SER A 285 1.41 6.20 11.84
N GLY A 286 1.32 5.72 10.60
CA GLY A 286 0.14 5.80 9.72
C GLY A 286 -0.26 7.25 9.37
N GLY A 287 0.61 8.23 9.65
CA GLY A 287 0.27 9.65 9.66
C GLY A 287 -0.68 10.05 10.80
N TRP A 288 -0.79 9.25 11.87
CA TRP A 288 -1.38 9.63 13.15
C TRP A 288 -0.34 10.34 14.03
N GLY A 289 -0.80 11.25 14.88
CA GLY A 289 0.05 12.00 15.81
C GLY A 289 0.01 11.45 17.23
N ASP A 290 1.18 11.44 17.88
CA ASP A 290 1.32 11.21 19.31
C ASP A 290 1.89 12.46 20.00
N HIS A 291 1.57 12.64 21.28
CA HIS A 291 1.93 13.84 22.04
C HIS A 291 3.32 13.77 22.67
N VAL A 292 3.90 12.57 22.79
CA VAL A 292 5.25 12.39 23.32
C VAL A 292 6.24 12.68 22.19
N THR A 293 7.03 13.75 22.35
CA THR A 293 8.16 14.01 21.45
C THR A 293 9.11 12.81 21.48
N PRO A 294 9.53 12.29 20.33
CA PRO A 294 10.35 11.07 20.27
C PRO A 294 11.62 11.17 21.11
N PHE A 295 11.89 10.13 21.91
CA PHE A 295 13.21 9.96 22.54
C PHE A 295 14.26 9.78 21.46
N HIS A 296 15.33 10.58 21.48
CA HIS A 296 16.33 10.59 20.42
C HIS A 296 17.75 10.84 20.92
N SER A 297 18.74 10.55 20.07
CA SER A 297 20.14 10.78 20.43
C SER A 297 20.49 12.27 20.52
N PRO A 298 21.54 12.66 21.29
CA PRO A 298 22.08 14.01 21.26
C PRO A 298 22.49 14.47 19.85
N ALA A 299 22.36 15.78 19.59
CA ALA A 299 22.68 16.38 18.29
C ALA A 299 24.12 16.09 17.85
N GLY A 300 24.29 15.57 16.62
CA GLY A 300 25.60 15.19 16.08
C GLY A 300 26.00 13.73 16.29
N THR A 301 25.15 12.90 16.92
CA THR A 301 25.44 11.47 17.11
C THR A 301 25.59 10.73 15.76
N PRO A 302 26.72 10.03 15.52
CA PRO A 302 26.96 9.28 14.28
C PRO A 302 25.91 8.17 14.06
N GLY A 303 25.39 8.07 12.84
CA GLY A 303 24.37 7.09 12.48
C GLY A 303 22.94 7.45 12.92
N GLU A 304 22.75 8.58 13.61
CA GLU A 304 21.42 9.05 14.03
C GLU A 304 21.03 10.37 13.36
N TRP A 305 21.97 11.32 13.24
CA TRP A 305 21.71 12.66 12.71
C TRP A 305 22.23 12.88 11.28
N LEU A 306 21.48 13.63 10.47
CA LEU A 306 21.80 13.94 9.08
C LEU A 306 21.37 15.35 8.64
N ASN A 307 21.96 15.81 7.54
CA ASN A 307 21.37 16.88 6.74
C ASN A 307 20.33 16.24 5.82
N ASP A 308 19.08 16.66 5.92
CA ASP A 308 17.95 16.25 5.09
C ASP A 308 18.31 16.35 3.59
N PRO A 309 18.36 15.22 2.85
CA PRO A 309 18.75 15.23 1.45
C PRO A 309 17.71 15.89 0.54
N TYR A 310 16.46 16.07 1.00
CA TYR A 310 15.44 16.84 0.29
C TYR A 310 15.58 18.36 0.49
N GLY A 311 16.32 18.80 1.52
CA GLY A 311 16.55 20.22 1.83
C GLY A 311 15.31 20.97 2.36
N ILE A 312 14.34 20.25 2.93
CA ILE A 312 13.07 20.77 3.44
C ILE A 312 13.18 21.09 4.94
N VAL A 313 13.74 20.19 5.75
CA VAL A 313 13.78 20.30 7.23
C VAL A 313 15.17 20.58 7.81
N GLY A 314 16.21 20.61 6.97
CA GLY A 314 17.56 21.01 7.40
C GLY A 314 18.35 19.92 8.11
N TYR A 315 18.95 20.23 9.26
CA TYR A 315 19.73 19.25 10.05
C TYR A 315 18.87 18.65 11.16
N THR A 316 18.63 17.33 11.12
CA THR A 316 17.67 16.64 11.99
C THR A 316 18.15 15.22 12.34
N TYR A 317 17.52 14.59 13.33
CA TYR A 317 17.66 13.16 13.60
C TYR A 317 16.77 12.34 12.68
N SER A 318 17.17 11.09 12.43
CA SER A 318 16.40 10.09 11.68
C SER A 318 15.34 9.39 12.54
N GLY A 319 15.64 9.15 13.82
CA GLY A 319 14.74 8.58 14.81
C GLY A 319 15.44 8.37 16.16
N PRO A 320 14.89 7.53 17.06
CA PRO A 320 13.54 6.94 17.01
C PRO A 320 12.45 7.99 16.80
N GLY A 321 11.28 7.55 16.34
CA GLY A 321 10.16 8.41 15.96
C GLY A 321 8.95 8.30 16.89
N TYR A 322 7.76 8.52 16.35
CA TYR A 322 6.53 8.53 17.13
C TYR A 322 6.21 7.16 17.75
N ARG A 323 5.46 7.17 18.86
CA ARG A 323 5.10 5.94 19.59
C ARG A 323 4.09 5.11 18.78
N LEU A 324 4.32 3.80 18.71
CA LEU A 324 3.47 2.85 18.00
C LEU A 324 2.82 1.86 18.98
N PRO A 325 1.64 1.30 18.66
CA PRO A 325 1.10 0.18 19.42
C PRO A 325 2.05 -1.03 19.34
N PHE A 326 2.32 -1.65 20.50
CA PHE A 326 3.16 -2.83 20.59
C PHE A 326 2.62 -3.80 21.63
N TYR A 327 2.44 -5.08 21.25
CA TYR A 327 1.90 -6.12 22.12
C TYR A 327 2.86 -7.31 22.19
N ILE A 328 3.17 -7.79 23.39
CA ILE A 328 3.95 -9.01 23.59
C ILE A 328 3.04 -10.10 24.15
N VAL A 329 2.59 -11.02 23.30
CA VAL A 329 1.67 -12.12 23.65
C VAL A 329 2.47 -13.37 24.03
N SER A 330 2.46 -13.72 25.33
CA SER A 330 3.21 -14.84 25.89
C SER A 330 2.67 -15.21 27.29
N PRO A 331 2.90 -16.43 27.82
CA PRO A 331 2.55 -16.75 29.20
C PRO A 331 3.23 -15.86 30.24
N TRP A 332 4.47 -15.44 29.95
CA TRP A 332 5.28 -14.58 30.80
C TRP A 332 4.88 -13.09 30.74
N THR A 333 3.88 -12.70 29.96
CA THR A 333 3.46 -11.30 29.80
C THR A 333 1.99 -11.07 30.13
N ARG A 334 1.30 -12.07 30.67
CA ARG A 334 -0.10 -11.99 31.10
C ARG A 334 -0.30 -10.94 32.21
N GLY A 335 -1.55 -10.47 32.34
CA GLY A 335 -1.96 -9.52 33.37
C GLY A 335 -2.18 -8.08 32.87
N GLY A 336 -2.08 -7.83 31.56
CA GLY A 336 -2.36 -6.51 30.97
C GLY A 336 -1.39 -5.42 31.40
N ASN A 337 -0.12 -5.78 31.67
CA ASN A 337 0.91 -4.88 32.17
C ASN A 337 1.27 -3.77 31.17
N VAL A 338 1.92 -2.71 31.64
CA VAL A 338 2.48 -1.63 30.81
C VAL A 338 4.01 -1.64 30.90
N PHE A 339 4.70 -1.69 29.76
CA PHE A 339 6.16 -1.72 29.67
C PHE A 339 6.72 -0.36 29.25
N THR A 340 7.57 0.22 30.09
CA THR A 340 7.87 1.67 30.04
C THR A 340 9.25 2.05 29.51
N GLU A 341 10.13 1.10 29.23
CA GLU A 341 11.45 1.38 28.67
C GLU A 341 11.37 1.89 27.23
N HIS A 342 12.30 2.75 26.83
CA HIS A 342 12.45 3.21 25.45
C HIS A 342 12.78 2.03 24.54
N ALA A 343 11.98 1.80 23.50
CA ALA A 343 12.12 0.68 22.58
C ALA A 343 11.76 1.08 21.15
N ASP A 344 12.32 0.38 20.17
CA ASP A 344 11.98 0.52 18.74
C ASP A 344 12.12 -0.82 18.00
N HIS A 345 12.12 -0.83 16.66
CA HIS A 345 12.31 -2.05 15.89
C HIS A 345 13.65 -2.77 16.14
N ASN A 346 14.70 -2.07 16.62
CA ASN A 346 15.95 -2.69 17.05
C ASN A 346 15.75 -3.51 18.34
N SER A 347 14.84 -3.10 19.22
CA SER A 347 14.54 -3.82 20.47
C SER A 347 14.04 -5.25 20.24
N GLN A 348 13.34 -5.50 19.13
CA GLN A 348 12.97 -6.87 18.73
C GLN A 348 14.20 -7.70 18.33
N ILE A 349 15.18 -7.09 17.64
CA ILE A 349 16.45 -7.75 17.28
C ILE A 349 17.25 -8.05 18.56
N LEU A 350 17.39 -7.06 19.45
CA LEU A 350 18.07 -7.22 20.74
C LEU A 350 17.43 -8.34 21.59
N PHE A 351 16.10 -8.41 21.65
CA PHE A 351 15.41 -9.53 22.31
C PHE A 351 15.76 -10.89 21.71
N ILE A 352 15.81 -11.00 20.37
CA ILE A 352 16.16 -12.25 19.70
C ILE A 352 17.62 -12.64 19.99
N GLU A 353 18.55 -11.68 20.03
CA GLU A 353 19.96 -11.91 20.41
C GLU A 353 20.06 -12.49 21.83
N GLU A 354 19.42 -11.87 22.82
CA GLU A 354 19.36 -12.36 24.21
C GLU A 354 18.68 -13.75 24.32
N TRP A 355 17.57 -13.94 23.59
CA TRP A 355 16.79 -15.18 23.57
C TRP A 355 17.56 -16.36 22.95
N LEU A 356 18.42 -16.10 21.95
CA LEU A 356 19.35 -17.09 21.39
C LEU A 356 20.55 -17.33 22.31
N ALA A 357 21.13 -16.27 22.90
CA ALA A 357 22.24 -16.38 23.84
C ALA A 357 21.86 -17.21 25.07
N SER A 358 20.64 -17.04 25.60
CA SER A 358 20.08 -17.86 26.70
C SER A 358 20.01 -19.37 26.39
N LYS A 359 20.03 -19.73 25.10
CA LYS A 359 20.01 -21.11 24.59
C LYS A 359 21.40 -21.60 24.13
N GLY A 360 22.45 -20.81 24.35
CA GLY A 360 23.81 -21.13 23.96
C GLY A 360 24.13 -20.88 22.48
N VAL A 361 23.34 -20.06 21.79
CA VAL A 361 23.56 -19.67 20.39
C VAL A 361 23.98 -18.20 20.33
N ASP A 362 25.24 -17.95 19.99
CA ASP A 362 25.80 -16.60 19.88
C ASP A 362 25.47 -15.99 18.51
N VAL A 363 24.56 -15.01 18.50
CA VAL A 363 24.19 -14.20 17.34
C VAL A 363 24.16 -12.74 17.75
N THR A 364 24.78 -11.86 16.97
CA THR A 364 24.69 -10.40 17.13
C THR A 364 24.83 -9.72 15.77
N THR A 365 23.90 -8.83 15.40
CA THR A 365 24.06 -7.99 14.20
C THR A 365 25.10 -6.88 14.46
N SER A 366 26.15 -6.88 13.64
CA SER A 366 27.14 -5.79 13.59
C SER A 366 26.66 -4.57 12.80
N GLN A 367 25.43 -4.61 12.29
CA GLN A 367 24.86 -3.58 11.42
C GLN A 367 24.02 -2.53 12.18
N MET A 368 23.65 -2.82 13.43
CA MET A 368 22.89 -1.89 14.27
C MET A 368 23.68 -0.61 14.60
N VAL A 369 23.02 0.54 14.59
CA VAL A 369 23.64 1.82 14.99
C VAL A 369 24.10 1.74 16.46
N PRO A 370 25.35 2.10 16.80
CA PRO A 370 25.89 1.92 18.16
C PRO A 370 25.11 2.65 19.26
N TRP A 371 24.45 3.77 18.94
CA TRP A 371 23.62 4.48 19.91
C TRP A 371 22.35 3.69 20.24
N ARG A 372 21.58 3.19 19.26
CA ARG A 372 20.42 2.31 19.49
C ARG A 372 20.77 1.13 20.39
N ARG A 373 21.85 0.41 20.10
CA ARG A 373 22.32 -0.75 20.87
C ARG A 373 22.68 -0.43 22.34
N GLN A 374 22.88 0.85 22.68
CA GLN A 374 23.21 1.31 24.03
C GLN A 374 22.05 1.96 24.79
N HIS A 375 20.96 2.36 24.11
CA HIS A 375 19.88 3.18 24.69
C HIS A 375 18.47 2.65 24.42
N MET A 376 18.29 1.72 23.47
CA MET A 376 17.03 0.98 23.28
C MET A 376 17.03 -0.28 24.15
N SER A 377 15.87 -0.61 24.71
CA SER A 377 15.66 -1.82 25.49
C SER A 377 15.91 -3.10 24.67
N ASN A 378 16.34 -4.18 25.34
CA ASN A 378 16.35 -5.54 24.80
C ASN A 378 15.02 -6.30 25.05
N LEU A 379 13.99 -5.61 25.56
CA LEU A 379 12.65 -6.11 25.94
C LEU A 379 12.62 -7.17 27.06
N VAL A 380 13.75 -7.67 27.57
CA VAL A 380 13.79 -8.80 28.53
C VAL A 380 13.01 -8.48 29.81
N ASN A 381 13.02 -7.22 30.26
CA ASN A 381 12.30 -6.78 31.45
C ASN A 381 10.76 -6.74 31.31
N ALA A 382 10.23 -6.81 30.09
CA ALA A 382 8.78 -6.84 29.81
C ALA A 382 8.10 -8.16 30.24
N PHE A 383 8.91 -9.18 30.53
CA PHE A 383 8.51 -10.55 30.83
C PHE A 383 8.68 -10.91 32.31
N ASP A 384 7.88 -11.86 32.79
CA ASP A 384 7.98 -12.52 34.08
C ASP A 384 8.34 -14.00 33.90
N PHE A 385 9.62 -14.27 33.62
CA PHE A 385 10.08 -15.64 33.32
C PHE A 385 9.92 -16.62 34.50
N GLU A 386 9.86 -16.12 35.74
CA GLU A 386 9.67 -16.91 36.95
C GLU A 386 8.18 -17.28 37.18
N ASN A 387 7.23 -16.43 36.76
CA ASN A 387 5.80 -16.59 37.03
C ASN A 387 4.92 -16.64 35.75
N PRO A 388 5.09 -17.63 34.85
CA PRO A 388 4.22 -17.78 33.69
C PRO A 388 2.76 -18.07 34.08
N ASP A 389 1.83 -17.28 33.54
CA ASP A 389 0.41 -17.63 33.51
C ASP A 389 0.05 -18.23 32.15
N HIS A 390 -0.36 -19.50 32.13
CA HIS A 390 -0.77 -20.19 30.91
C HIS A 390 -2.27 -20.00 30.59
N SER A 391 -3.00 -19.13 31.29
CA SER A 391 -4.40 -18.83 30.97
C SER A 391 -4.51 -18.06 29.65
N VAL A 392 -5.38 -18.54 28.76
CA VAL A 392 -5.73 -17.87 27.51
C VAL A 392 -7.05 -17.13 27.72
N PRO A 393 -7.08 -15.79 27.65
CA PRO A 393 -8.31 -15.01 27.80
C PRO A 393 -9.16 -15.06 26.51
N GLU A 394 -10.46 -14.91 26.67
CA GLU A 394 -11.40 -14.79 25.55
C GLU A 394 -11.29 -13.39 24.93
N LEU A 395 -10.83 -13.33 23.67
CA LEU A 395 -10.79 -12.09 22.89
C LEU A 395 -12.13 -11.85 22.18
N PRO A 396 -12.59 -10.59 22.04
CA PRO A 396 -13.80 -10.26 21.29
C PRO A 396 -13.78 -10.80 19.87
N ASP A 397 -14.97 -11.13 19.34
CA ASP A 397 -15.12 -11.46 17.93
C ASP A 397 -14.71 -10.29 17.03
N ALA A 398 -13.78 -10.56 16.11
CA ALA A 398 -13.50 -9.67 14.99
C ALA A 398 -14.50 -9.97 13.86
N PRO A 399 -15.08 -8.95 13.19
CA PRO A 399 -15.84 -9.16 11.96
C PRO A 399 -14.99 -9.91 10.92
N LEU A 400 -15.63 -10.77 10.12
CA LEU A 400 -14.96 -11.34 8.95
C LEU A 400 -14.67 -10.21 7.94
N PRO A 401 -13.43 -10.04 7.47
CA PRO A 401 -13.10 -9.04 6.46
C PRO A 401 -13.91 -9.25 5.18
N HIS A 402 -14.27 -8.16 4.49
CA HIS A 402 -15.02 -8.28 3.25
C HIS A 402 -14.13 -8.84 2.13
N THR A 403 -14.70 -9.82 1.40
CA THR A 403 -14.14 -10.41 0.18
C THR A 403 -15.11 -10.28 -0.98
N ASN A 404 -14.60 -10.02 -2.17
CA ASN A 404 -15.40 -10.00 -3.40
C ASN A 404 -15.86 -11.41 -3.83
N SER A 405 -16.57 -11.49 -4.97
CA SER A 405 -17.13 -12.75 -5.51
C SER A 405 -16.10 -13.85 -5.78
N ASP A 406 -14.82 -13.49 -5.91
CA ASP A 406 -13.72 -14.37 -6.28
C ASP A 406 -12.92 -14.79 -5.03
N GLY A 407 -13.36 -14.40 -3.82
CA GLY A 407 -12.76 -14.74 -2.54
C GLY A 407 -11.56 -13.87 -2.13
N VAL A 408 -11.25 -12.83 -2.90
CA VAL A 408 -10.14 -11.91 -2.61
C VAL A 408 -10.62 -10.78 -1.70
N TYR A 409 -9.84 -10.45 -0.66
CA TYR A 409 -10.12 -9.34 0.24
C TYR A 409 -10.19 -8.01 -0.52
N ASP A 410 -11.18 -7.18 -0.18
CA ASP A 410 -11.40 -5.87 -0.80
C ASP A 410 -12.04 -4.85 0.18
N GLY A 411 -11.93 -5.09 1.49
CA GLY A 411 -12.58 -4.33 2.57
C GLY A 411 -12.40 -2.82 2.52
N SER A 412 -11.20 -2.32 2.22
CA SER A 412 -10.97 -0.87 2.06
C SER A 412 -11.80 -0.26 0.92
N SER A 413 -11.76 -0.87 -0.27
CA SER A 413 -12.53 -0.47 -1.45
C SER A 413 -14.04 -0.65 -1.26
N TYR A 414 -14.47 -1.70 -0.57
CA TYR A 414 -15.86 -1.91 -0.20
C TYR A 414 -16.36 -0.80 0.72
N CYS A 415 -15.64 -0.51 1.80
CA CYS A 415 -15.93 0.59 2.72
C CYS A 415 -15.97 1.96 2.00
N GLN A 416 -15.01 2.24 1.12
CA GLN A 416 -14.99 3.48 0.31
C GLN A 416 -16.14 3.56 -0.71
N SER A 417 -16.65 2.43 -1.21
CA SER A 417 -17.83 2.40 -2.08
C SER A 417 -19.13 2.72 -1.33
N LEU A 418 -19.22 2.36 -0.05
CA LEU A 418 -20.35 2.67 0.83
C LEU A 418 -20.30 4.12 1.35
N TYR A 419 -19.10 4.67 1.56
CA TYR A 419 -18.90 5.95 2.22
C TYR A 419 -18.06 6.91 1.36
N ALA A 420 -18.75 7.73 0.54
CA ALA A 420 -18.14 8.78 -0.27
C ALA A 420 -17.39 9.86 0.53
N VAL A 421 -17.56 9.90 1.85
CA VAL A 421 -16.80 10.72 2.80
C VAL A 421 -16.43 9.83 3.99
N THR A 422 -15.14 9.53 4.14
CA THR A 422 -14.59 8.68 5.23
C THR A 422 -14.02 9.49 6.40
N ARG A 423 -13.64 10.75 6.15
CA ARG A 423 -13.17 11.70 7.17
C ARG A 423 -14.35 12.47 7.78
N PRO A 424 -14.49 12.52 9.12
CA PRO A 424 -15.48 13.36 9.80
C PRO A 424 -15.12 14.85 9.66
N ASP A 425 -16.06 15.75 9.95
CA ASP A 425 -15.75 17.17 10.09
C ASP A 425 -14.73 17.40 11.23
N VAL A 426 -13.89 18.42 11.10
CA VAL A 426 -12.93 18.77 12.17
C VAL A 426 -13.63 19.69 13.18
N PRO A 427 -13.69 19.34 14.48
CA PRO A 427 -14.53 20.04 15.46
C PRO A 427 -13.91 21.35 15.97
N TYR A 428 -13.49 22.27 15.10
CA TYR A 428 -12.79 23.50 15.49
C TYR A 428 -13.57 24.38 16.50
N GLY A 429 -14.90 24.35 16.48
CA GLY A 429 -15.75 25.10 17.39
C GLY A 429 -16.03 24.38 18.71
N ASP A 430 -16.74 23.25 18.65
CA ASP A 430 -17.22 22.49 19.82
C ASP A 430 -16.14 21.57 20.41
N GLN A 431 -14.99 22.15 20.76
CA GLN A 431 -13.89 21.47 21.44
C GLN A 431 -14.13 21.34 22.95
N ILE A 432 -13.50 20.34 23.58
CA ILE A 432 -13.34 20.31 25.04
C ILE A 432 -12.44 21.47 25.51
N ALA A 433 -12.46 21.81 26.80
CA ALA A 433 -11.46 22.74 27.34
C ALA A 433 -10.06 22.09 27.31
N PRO A 434 -8.96 22.83 27.05
CA PRO A 434 -7.60 22.27 27.10
C PRO A 434 -7.25 21.60 28.44
N SER A 435 -7.78 22.11 29.55
CA SER A 435 -7.63 21.51 30.89
C SER A 435 -8.38 20.19 31.06
N ALA A 436 -9.31 19.85 30.18
CA ALA A 436 -10.15 18.66 30.23
C ALA A 436 -9.66 17.51 29.31
N VAL A 437 -8.52 17.66 28.62
CA VAL A 437 -7.98 16.61 27.72
C VAL A 437 -7.82 15.26 28.44
N HIS A 438 -7.46 15.26 29.72
CA HIS A 438 -7.40 14.04 30.56
C HIS A 438 -8.69 13.20 30.55
N THR A 439 -9.87 13.83 30.39
CA THR A 439 -11.18 13.13 30.35
C THR A 439 -11.38 12.25 29.11
N LEU A 440 -10.47 12.33 28.11
CA LEU A 440 -10.41 11.39 27.00
C LEU A 440 -9.78 10.03 27.39
N SER A 441 -9.18 9.93 28.58
CA SER A 441 -8.60 8.69 29.12
C SER A 441 -9.64 7.78 29.77
N GLU A 442 -9.42 6.48 29.64
CA GLU A 442 -10.14 5.49 30.46
C GLU A 442 -9.60 5.53 31.89
N GLN A 443 -10.49 5.46 32.89
CA GLN A 443 -10.10 5.40 34.30
C GLN A 443 -9.63 3.97 34.67
N GLY A 444 -8.59 3.82 35.49
CA GLY A 444 -8.05 2.52 35.89
C GLY A 444 -6.54 2.53 36.14
N PHE A 445 -5.91 1.35 36.10
CA PHE A 445 -4.46 1.19 36.30
C PHE A 445 -3.90 -0.03 35.53
N LYS A 446 -2.58 -0.08 35.39
CA LYS A 446 -1.80 -1.25 34.91
C LYS A 446 -0.54 -1.43 35.75
N ASN A 447 -0.12 -2.67 35.98
CA ASN A 447 1.19 -2.99 36.58
C ASN A 447 2.32 -2.52 35.64
N VAL A 448 3.39 -1.93 36.17
CA VAL A 448 4.53 -1.47 35.37
C VAL A 448 5.61 -2.55 35.28
N ARG A 449 6.28 -2.65 34.12
CA ARG A 449 7.44 -3.53 33.88
C ARG A 449 8.57 -2.75 33.21
N GLY A 450 9.81 -3.11 33.55
CA GLY A 450 11.02 -2.44 33.06
C GLY A 450 11.28 -1.08 33.69
N ASP A 451 12.42 -0.48 33.40
CA ASP A 451 12.80 0.82 33.95
C ASP A 451 11.76 1.92 33.64
N LEU A 452 11.61 2.85 34.59
CA LEU A 452 10.54 3.84 34.58
C LEU A 452 10.86 5.01 33.65
N THR A 453 9.83 5.48 32.94
CA THR A 453 9.85 6.72 32.17
C THR A 453 8.75 7.67 32.65
N GLU A 454 8.90 8.96 32.33
CA GLU A 454 7.97 10.02 32.69
C GLU A 454 6.57 9.86 32.04
N GLY A 455 5.64 10.70 32.49
CA GLY A 455 4.36 10.93 31.83
C GLY A 455 3.21 10.08 32.33
N ARG A 456 3.27 9.75 33.62
CA ARG A 456 2.30 8.92 34.32
C ARG A 456 2.21 9.26 35.79
N TYR A 457 1.02 9.08 36.36
CA TYR A 457 0.87 8.92 37.79
C TYR A 457 1.28 7.50 38.17
N LEU A 458 2.05 7.36 39.25
CA LEU A 458 2.52 6.09 39.79
C LEU A 458 2.04 5.88 41.23
N THR A 459 1.77 4.62 41.58
CA THR A 459 1.63 4.15 42.96
C THR A 459 2.75 3.14 43.23
N PHE A 460 3.45 3.27 44.36
CA PHE A 460 4.51 2.37 44.82
C PHE A 460 4.02 1.60 46.04
N GLU A 461 3.92 0.26 45.96
CA GLU A 461 3.36 -0.60 47.01
C GLU A 461 4.38 -1.64 47.51
N SER A 462 4.41 -1.88 48.82
CA SER A 462 5.10 -3.00 49.44
C SER A 462 4.36 -3.46 50.70
N PHE A 463 4.31 -4.77 50.96
CA PHE A 463 3.59 -5.39 52.09
C PHE A 463 2.09 -5.00 52.24
N GLY A 464 1.40 -4.62 51.17
CA GLY A 464 -0.01 -4.15 51.23
C GLY A 464 -0.18 -2.69 51.66
N TYR A 465 0.92 -1.94 51.71
CA TYR A 465 0.95 -0.50 51.99
C TYR A 465 1.57 0.23 50.80
N ALA A 466 1.00 1.37 50.40
CA ALA A 466 1.57 2.23 49.37
C ALA A 466 2.22 3.47 49.99
N LEU A 467 3.30 3.95 49.35
CA LEU A 467 3.90 5.25 49.66
C LEU A 467 2.85 6.34 49.49
N ALA A 468 2.69 7.16 50.52
CA ALA A 468 1.61 8.13 50.63
C ALA A 468 2.11 9.50 51.13
N ASN A 469 1.44 10.56 50.70
CA ASN A 469 1.53 11.89 51.26
C ASN A 469 0.50 12.02 52.42
N ALA A 470 1.00 12.30 53.63
CA ALA A 470 0.16 12.50 54.82
C ALA A 470 -0.57 13.87 54.88
N GLY A 471 -0.44 14.69 53.84
CA GLY A 471 -1.01 16.04 53.77
C GLY A 471 -0.17 17.09 54.51
N GLY A 472 -0.78 18.26 54.78
CA GLY A 472 -0.14 19.45 55.35
C GLY A 472 0.22 19.36 56.85
N VAL A 473 0.60 18.19 57.35
CA VAL A 473 0.88 17.94 58.79
C VAL A 473 2.37 18.11 59.13
N SER A 474 3.28 17.97 58.15
CA SER A 474 4.72 18.15 58.32
C SER A 474 5.26 19.34 57.51
N THR A 475 6.22 20.06 58.10
CA THR A 475 7.02 21.10 57.43
C THR A 475 8.15 20.55 56.56
N ALA A 476 8.46 19.26 56.68
CA ALA A 476 9.36 18.53 55.78
C ALA A 476 8.54 17.54 54.93
N PRO A 477 8.78 17.43 53.60
CA PRO A 477 8.01 16.57 52.73
C PRO A 477 8.59 15.14 52.75
N ASP A 478 8.47 14.47 53.90
CA ASP A 478 8.92 13.10 54.10
C ASP A 478 7.83 12.10 53.67
N PHE A 479 8.23 10.98 53.05
CA PHE A 479 7.30 9.92 52.67
C PHE A 479 6.61 9.30 53.90
N ALA A 480 5.29 9.15 53.83
CA ALA A 480 4.53 8.29 54.72
C ALA A 480 4.10 7.02 53.97
N ALA A 481 3.43 6.12 54.66
CA ALA A 481 2.77 4.95 54.07
C ALA A 481 1.33 4.87 54.58
N ALA A 482 0.44 4.34 53.73
CA ALA A 482 -0.95 4.06 54.05
C ALA A 482 -1.35 2.73 53.40
N LEU A 483 -2.40 2.07 53.91
CA LEU A 483 -2.92 0.84 53.31
C LEU A 483 -3.19 1.06 51.82
N ALA A 484 -2.65 0.18 50.97
CA ALA A 484 -2.95 0.21 49.55
C ALA A 484 -4.42 -0.15 49.32
N ASN A 485 -5.03 0.39 48.26
CA ASN A 485 -6.37 0.03 47.85
C ASN A 485 -6.34 -0.67 46.49
N ALA A 486 -7.21 -1.67 46.30
CA ALA A 486 -7.19 -2.54 45.11
C ALA A 486 -7.65 -1.85 43.80
N ALA A 487 -7.89 -0.55 43.84
CA ALA A 487 -8.16 0.30 42.68
C ALA A 487 -6.95 1.19 42.32
N HIS A 488 -5.99 1.37 43.23
CA HIS A 488 -4.89 2.34 43.17
C HIS A 488 -5.38 3.77 42.85
N ASP A 489 -6.57 4.12 43.35
CA ASP A 489 -7.28 5.36 43.03
C ASP A 489 -7.04 6.49 44.04
N SER A 490 -6.44 6.22 45.21
CA SER A 490 -6.22 7.24 46.24
C SER A 490 -5.20 8.29 45.79
N VAL A 491 -5.65 9.53 45.57
CA VAL A 491 -4.79 10.65 45.13
C VAL A 491 -3.63 10.95 46.09
N SER A 492 -3.73 10.56 47.37
CA SER A 492 -2.63 10.68 48.33
C SER A 492 -1.50 9.65 48.13
N GLN A 493 -1.72 8.60 47.32
CA GLN A 493 -0.75 7.56 46.98
C GLN A 493 -0.21 7.69 45.55
N ARG A 494 -0.62 8.74 44.82
CA ARG A 494 -0.20 9.01 43.45
C ARG A 494 0.98 9.98 43.38
N TRP A 495 1.98 9.60 42.60
CA TRP A 495 3.25 10.30 42.44
C TRP A 495 3.52 10.60 40.96
N ILE A 496 4.16 11.73 40.69
CA ILE A 496 4.67 12.11 39.36
C ILE A 496 6.19 12.06 39.44
N LEU A 497 6.84 11.42 38.47
CA LEU A 497 8.30 11.43 38.33
C LEU A 497 8.70 12.51 37.32
N TYR A 498 9.72 13.29 37.65
CA TYR A 498 10.36 14.25 36.74
C TYR A 498 11.82 13.84 36.51
N ALA A 499 12.17 13.45 35.29
CA ALA A 499 13.50 12.97 34.96
C ALA A 499 14.50 14.14 34.94
N LEU A 500 15.70 13.93 35.50
CA LEU A 500 16.74 14.98 35.54
C LEU A 500 17.68 14.95 34.33
N SER A 501 17.56 13.92 33.49
CA SER A 501 18.17 13.80 32.17
C SER A 501 17.31 12.89 31.30
N GLU A 502 17.21 13.18 30.01
CA GLU A 502 16.51 12.35 29.04
C GLU A 502 17.05 10.91 29.04
N GLY A 503 16.16 9.90 29.09
CA GLY A 503 16.52 8.49 29.24
C GLY A 503 17.21 8.12 30.56
N GLY A 504 17.26 9.01 31.56
CA GLY A 504 17.95 8.79 32.84
C GLY A 504 17.06 8.19 33.93
N ASN A 505 17.68 7.42 34.84
CA ASN A 505 17.01 6.75 35.95
C ASN A 505 16.99 7.56 37.27
N VAL A 506 17.27 8.87 37.20
CA VAL A 506 17.27 9.78 38.36
C VAL A 506 16.16 10.80 38.24
N PHE A 507 15.28 10.83 39.24
CA PHE A 507 14.02 11.57 39.22
C PHE A 507 13.88 12.50 40.42
N ALA A 508 13.20 13.63 40.24
CA ALA A 508 12.52 14.33 41.32
C ALA A 508 11.09 13.79 41.44
N ILE A 509 10.62 13.54 42.67
CA ILE A 509 9.31 12.92 42.93
C ILE A 509 8.33 13.96 43.47
N GLN A 510 7.20 14.16 42.79
CA GLN A 510 6.13 15.09 43.17
C GLN A 510 4.86 14.34 43.60
N SER A 511 4.17 14.85 44.62
CA SER A 511 2.85 14.37 45.06
C SER A 511 1.73 14.94 44.18
N ALA A 512 0.79 14.09 43.74
CA ALA A 512 -0.40 14.53 43.01
C ALA A 512 -1.46 15.22 43.91
N LEU A 513 -1.38 15.03 45.23
CA LEU A 513 -2.33 15.58 46.21
C LEU A 513 -2.17 17.09 46.43
N ASP A 514 -0.94 17.60 46.37
CA ASP A 514 -0.59 18.96 46.77
C ASP A 514 0.58 19.59 45.99
N SER A 515 1.04 18.93 44.92
CA SER A 515 2.16 19.36 44.06
C SER A 515 3.49 19.60 44.78
N ARG A 516 3.67 19.15 46.04
CA ARG A 516 4.97 19.20 46.72
C ARG A 516 5.92 18.15 46.17
N PHE A 517 7.19 18.53 46.02
CA PHE A 517 8.29 17.60 45.80
C PHE A 517 8.75 17.00 47.13
N PHE A 518 9.06 15.70 47.14
CA PHE A 518 9.36 14.93 48.35
C PHE A 518 10.86 14.71 48.58
N GLY A 519 11.25 14.49 49.84
CA GLY A 519 12.63 14.28 50.30
C GLY A 519 13.61 15.47 50.16
N GLY A 520 13.25 16.52 49.41
CA GLY A 520 14.13 17.68 49.17
C GLY A 520 15.38 17.36 48.34
N GLY A 521 15.37 16.22 47.64
CA GLY A 521 16.49 15.70 46.86
C GLY A 521 16.01 14.83 45.69
N ASN A 522 16.97 14.17 45.03
CA ASN A 522 16.71 13.37 43.84
C ASN A 522 16.75 11.88 44.19
N PHE A 523 16.09 11.05 43.39
CA PHE A 523 15.97 9.62 43.63
C PHE A 523 16.40 8.83 42.40
N THR A 524 17.38 7.95 42.56
CA THR A 524 17.67 6.90 41.59
C THR A 524 16.62 5.81 41.76
N ILE A 525 15.87 5.49 40.71
CA ILE A 525 14.88 4.40 40.71
C ILE A 525 15.31 3.37 39.68
N VAL A 526 15.37 2.10 40.07
CA VAL A 526 15.89 1.00 39.24
C VAL A 526 14.94 -0.18 39.31
N TYR A 527 14.64 -0.80 38.17
CA TYR A 527 13.93 -2.08 38.10
C TYR A 527 14.86 -3.23 38.52
N GLY A 528 14.44 -3.99 39.53
CA GLY A 528 15.19 -5.10 40.09
C GLY A 528 15.10 -6.36 39.22
N ALA A 529 16.26 -6.98 38.96
CA ALA A 529 16.36 -8.25 38.25
C ALA A 529 15.45 -9.33 38.84
N ASN A 530 15.06 -10.30 38.01
CA ASN A 530 14.17 -11.42 38.37
C ASN A 530 12.81 -10.97 38.96
N ASN A 531 12.28 -9.84 38.48
CA ASN A 531 11.03 -9.22 38.95
C ASN A 531 10.99 -8.99 40.48
N LEU A 532 12.08 -8.50 41.05
CA LEU A 532 12.09 -8.07 42.46
C LEU A 532 11.21 -6.82 42.72
N GLY A 533 10.83 -6.08 41.67
CA GLY A 533 10.16 -4.78 41.76
C GLY A 533 11.16 -3.62 41.70
N TYR A 534 10.75 -2.43 42.12
CA TYR A 534 11.51 -1.19 41.95
C TYR A 534 12.16 -0.74 43.26
N SER A 535 13.47 -0.49 43.27
CA SER A 535 14.17 0.10 44.41
C SER A 535 14.28 1.62 44.25
N ILE A 536 13.99 2.38 45.32
CA ILE A 536 14.06 3.86 45.32
C ILE A 536 15.20 4.30 46.24
N GLN A 537 16.27 4.88 45.69
CA GLN A 537 17.45 5.33 46.44
C GLN A 537 17.59 6.86 46.42
N ASN A 538 17.74 7.50 47.58
CA ASN A 538 17.98 8.94 47.68
C ASN A 538 19.45 9.25 47.31
N THR A 539 19.68 10.14 46.34
CA THR A 539 21.03 10.47 45.87
C THR A 539 21.84 11.30 46.86
N ALA A 540 21.21 11.89 47.89
CA ALA A 540 21.87 12.78 48.84
C ALA A 540 22.60 12.04 49.98
N ASP A 541 22.11 10.87 50.39
CA ASP A 541 22.68 10.05 51.46
C ASP A 541 22.98 8.60 51.04
N GLY A 542 22.50 8.16 49.88
CA GLY A 542 22.68 6.81 49.35
C GLY A 542 21.74 5.77 49.94
N ASN A 543 20.78 6.15 50.79
CA ASN A 543 19.86 5.21 51.42
C ASN A 543 18.63 4.92 50.56
N TYR A 544 18.10 3.71 50.70
CA TYR A 544 16.88 3.24 50.06
C TYR A 544 15.65 3.57 50.91
N VAL A 545 14.62 4.10 50.25
CA VAL A 545 13.27 4.23 50.82
C VAL A 545 12.60 2.86 50.78
N ALA A 546 12.00 2.46 51.90
CA ALA A 546 11.36 1.15 52.07
C ALA A 546 10.09 1.28 52.92
N ILE A 547 9.19 0.30 52.83
CA ILE A 547 8.10 0.11 53.80
C ILE A 547 8.32 -1.23 54.51
N ASN A 548 8.12 -1.29 55.82
CA ASN A 548 8.21 -2.53 56.58
C ASN A 548 6.85 -3.23 56.75
N GLU A 549 6.87 -4.47 57.25
CA GLU A 549 5.68 -5.33 57.46
C GLU A 549 4.56 -4.71 58.33
N VAL A 550 4.82 -3.62 59.05
CA VAL A 550 3.83 -2.91 59.89
C VAL A 550 3.39 -1.56 59.30
N GLY A 551 3.74 -1.29 58.04
CA GLY A 551 3.30 -0.09 57.31
C GLY A 551 4.01 1.20 57.70
N ALA A 552 5.23 1.12 58.24
CA ALA A 552 6.06 2.30 58.47
C ALA A 552 7.12 2.45 57.37
N VAL A 553 7.29 3.68 56.88
CA VAL A 553 8.41 4.03 55.99
C VAL A 553 9.72 3.98 56.79
N VAL A 554 10.73 3.33 56.23
CA VAL A 554 12.07 3.24 56.80
C VAL A 554 13.14 3.56 55.76
N SER A 555 14.32 3.96 56.23
CA SER A 555 15.50 4.23 55.42
C SER A 555 16.53 3.12 55.65
N LEU A 556 17.03 2.52 54.57
CA LEU A 556 17.93 1.36 54.60
C LEU A 556 19.22 1.63 53.82
N SER A 557 20.37 1.20 54.32
CA SER A 557 21.65 1.39 53.62
C SER A 557 21.88 0.41 52.46
N GLU A 558 21.02 -0.59 52.29
CA GLU A 558 21.14 -1.68 51.32
C GLU A 558 19.75 -2.10 50.81
N PRO A 559 19.59 -2.53 49.54
CA PRO A 559 18.31 -2.92 48.96
C PRO A 559 17.94 -4.35 49.38
N THR A 560 17.49 -4.52 50.63
CA THR A 560 16.93 -5.78 51.13
C THR A 560 15.53 -6.04 50.55
N ALA A 561 14.95 -7.22 50.77
CA ALA A 561 13.64 -7.60 50.20
C ALA A 561 12.48 -6.62 50.49
N GLY A 562 12.55 -5.84 51.57
CA GLY A 562 11.56 -4.80 51.88
C GLY A 562 11.82 -3.42 51.25
N ALA A 563 12.92 -3.26 50.50
CA ALA A 563 13.29 -2.03 49.80
C ALA A 563 12.77 -1.95 48.37
N TYR A 564 12.05 -2.97 47.91
CA TYR A 564 11.45 -3.03 46.59
C TYR A 564 9.94 -2.80 46.64
N PHE A 565 9.43 -2.12 45.61
CA PHE A 565 8.03 -1.80 45.43
C PHE A 565 7.47 -2.48 44.17
N SER A 566 6.25 -3.01 44.25
CA SER A 566 5.40 -3.17 43.08
C SER A 566 4.93 -1.79 42.63
N VAL A 567 4.97 -1.51 41.32
CA VAL A 567 4.63 -0.19 40.78
C VAL A 567 3.46 -0.32 39.81
N PHE A 568 2.49 0.58 39.98
CA PHE A 568 1.28 0.64 39.18
C PHE A 568 1.20 2.02 38.50
N SER A 569 1.00 2.04 37.19
CA SER A 569 0.67 3.25 36.46
C SER A 569 -0.83 3.45 36.49
N VAL A 570 -1.27 4.59 37.02
CA VAL A 570 -2.67 4.87 37.33
C VAL A 570 -3.21 6.03 36.51
N THR A 571 -4.51 6.00 36.23
CA THR A 571 -5.21 6.98 35.40
C THR A 571 -6.57 7.25 36.03
N TYR A 572 -6.69 8.35 36.76
CA TYR A 572 -7.91 8.70 37.49
C TYR A 572 -8.05 10.21 37.65
N ASP A 573 -9.28 10.73 37.57
CA ASP A 573 -9.54 12.16 37.71
C ASP A 573 -9.24 12.63 39.14
N ASN A 574 -8.37 13.64 39.29
CA ASN A 574 -8.06 14.26 40.59
C ASN A 574 -9.27 15.00 41.20
N ASN A 575 -10.36 15.18 40.44
CA ASN A 575 -11.61 15.81 40.87
C ASN A 575 -12.62 14.83 41.50
N SER A 576 -12.30 13.53 41.58
CA SER A 576 -13.12 12.51 42.23
C SER A 576 -13.21 12.77 43.74
N THR A 577 -14.22 13.55 44.14
CA THR A 577 -14.35 14.04 45.51
C THR A 577 -14.72 12.89 46.44
N VAL A 578 -13.84 12.58 47.40
CA VAL A 578 -14.04 11.49 48.36
C VAL A 578 -15.29 11.75 49.20
N VAL A 579 -16.37 11.02 48.92
CA VAL A 579 -17.56 11.00 49.78
C VAL A 579 -17.29 10.09 50.97
N THR A 580 -16.47 10.58 51.91
CA THR A 580 -16.24 9.95 53.21
C THR A 580 -17.56 9.89 53.98
N THR A 581 -18.20 8.72 53.98
CA THR A 581 -19.37 8.41 54.79
C THR A 581 -18.94 8.15 56.23
N THR A 582 -18.63 9.23 56.95
CA THR A 582 -18.30 9.18 58.39
C THR A 582 -19.52 8.81 59.22
N ALA A 583 -19.57 7.57 59.70
CA ALA A 583 -20.58 7.11 60.62
C ALA A 583 -20.45 7.81 61.98
N SER A 584 -21.43 8.65 62.34
CA SER A 584 -21.64 9.15 63.71
C SER A 584 -23.14 9.41 63.94
N GLU A 585 -23.58 9.32 65.18
CA GLU A 585 -24.98 9.00 65.50
C GLU A 585 -25.92 10.22 65.70
N SER A 586 -27.19 9.98 65.42
CA SER A 586 -28.37 10.62 66.04
C SER A 586 -28.63 12.12 65.76
N THR A 587 -29.73 12.40 65.07
CA THR A 587 -30.94 12.98 65.66
C THR A 587 -32.09 12.96 64.65
N ALA A 588 -33.35 12.92 65.13
CA ALA A 588 -34.52 12.79 64.27
C ALA A 588 -35.33 14.10 64.21
N VAL A 589 -35.52 14.63 62.99
CA VAL A 589 -36.56 15.63 62.68
C VAL A 589 -37.19 15.31 61.33
N THR A 590 -38.51 15.41 61.26
CA THR A 590 -39.35 15.23 60.06
C THR A 590 -39.05 16.20 58.92
N THR A 591 -39.14 15.71 57.68
CA THR A 591 -39.37 16.54 56.48
C THR A 591 -40.58 16.03 55.71
N THR A 592 -41.37 16.96 55.17
CA THR A 592 -42.54 16.70 54.31
C THR A 592 -42.48 17.61 53.08
N THR A 593 -43.29 17.27 52.06
CA THR A 593 -43.62 18.10 50.88
C THR A 593 -42.46 18.50 49.95
N SER A 594 -42.36 17.79 48.81
CA SER A 594 -41.98 18.37 47.50
C SER A 594 -43.00 19.45 47.06
N PRO A 595 -42.76 20.23 45.99
CA PRO A 595 -43.23 19.77 44.66
C PRO A 595 -42.48 20.31 43.40
N VAL A 596 -42.64 19.61 42.25
CA VAL A 596 -42.95 20.15 40.88
C VAL A 596 -41.95 21.16 40.22
N SER A 597 -41.56 21.11 38.94
CA SER A 597 -41.70 20.17 37.80
C SER A 597 -40.71 20.62 36.67
N SER A 598 -40.73 20.29 35.36
CA SER A 598 -41.76 19.74 34.45
C SER A 598 -41.22 19.40 33.03
N THR A 599 -41.79 18.34 32.40
CA THR A 599 -42.15 18.22 30.95
C THR A 599 -41.05 18.18 29.88
N LEU A 600 -41.19 17.65 28.65
CA LEU A 600 -42.18 16.86 27.83
C LEU A 600 -41.38 16.43 26.55
N ASN A 601 -41.70 15.47 25.66
CA ASN A 601 -42.63 14.33 25.44
C ASN A 601 -42.00 13.50 24.27
N VAL A 602 -42.36 12.30 23.79
CA VAL A 602 -43.39 11.23 23.93
C VAL A 602 -42.62 9.88 23.71
N ALA A 603 -43.11 8.64 23.64
CA ALA A 603 -44.40 7.93 23.74
C ALA A 603 -44.14 6.46 24.16
N SER A 604 -45.19 5.63 24.25
CA SER A 604 -45.09 4.15 24.32
C SER A 604 -46.41 3.49 23.87
N SER A 605 -46.43 2.16 23.72
CA SER A 605 -47.66 1.37 23.79
C SER A 605 -47.41 0.03 24.48
N SER A 606 -48.39 -0.44 25.26
CA SER A 606 -48.35 -1.60 26.17
C SER A 606 -49.17 -2.78 25.59
N ALA A 607 -49.37 -3.95 26.21
CA ALA A 607 -49.21 -4.46 27.58
C ALA A 607 -49.03 -6.01 27.54
N GLY A 608 -48.76 -6.78 28.62
CA GLY A 608 -48.49 -6.48 30.03
C GLY A 608 -48.95 -7.63 30.96
N SER A 609 -48.54 -7.60 32.24
CA SER A 609 -49.04 -8.42 33.39
C SER A 609 -48.85 -9.96 33.35
N THR A 610 -48.63 -10.70 34.46
CA THR A 610 -48.16 -10.45 35.85
C THR A 610 -47.77 -11.82 36.49
N THR A 611 -47.27 -11.79 37.74
CA THR A 611 -46.94 -12.93 38.66
C THR A 611 -45.56 -13.57 38.44
N GLY A 612 -44.74 -13.78 39.49
CA GLY A 612 -44.87 -13.32 40.87
C GLY A 612 -43.68 -13.73 41.76
N ASP A 613 -43.49 -12.99 42.87
CA ASP A 613 -42.90 -13.33 44.18
C ASP A 613 -41.82 -14.44 44.32
N SER A 614 -40.77 -14.32 45.14
CA SER A 614 -40.22 -13.21 45.95
C SER A 614 -38.95 -13.70 46.68
N ALA A 615 -38.06 -12.78 47.12
CA ALA A 615 -37.02 -13.01 48.15
C ALA A 615 -35.93 -14.08 47.85
N SER A 616 -34.80 -14.16 48.57
CA SER A 616 -33.96 -13.12 49.21
C SER A 616 -32.56 -13.69 49.52
N SER A 617 -31.63 -12.82 49.92
CA SER A 617 -30.53 -13.08 50.88
C SER A 617 -29.47 -14.17 50.57
N SER A 618 -28.25 -13.66 50.35
CA SER A 618 -27.01 -13.97 51.11
C SER A 618 -26.15 -15.24 50.86
N THR A 619 -24.85 -14.93 50.68
CA THR A 619 -23.65 -15.60 51.23
C THR A 619 -23.14 -16.96 50.72
N THR A 620 -22.10 -16.84 49.87
CA THR A 620 -20.72 -17.38 50.05
C THR A 620 -20.42 -18.89 49.91
N ALA A 621 -19.27 -19.14 49.25
CA ALA A 621 -18.31 -20.24 49.44
C ALA A 621 -18.35 -21.52 48.54
N VAL A 622 -17.34 -21.58 47.65
CA VAL A 622 -16.40 -22.70 47.44
C VAL A 622 -16.84 -24.00 46.71
N TYR A 623 -16.24 -24.17 45.51
CA TYR A 623 -15.80 -25.41 44.84
C TYR A 623 -16.52 -26.77 45.07
N SER A 624 -17.00 -27.35 43.96
CA SER A 624 -16.46 -28.62 43.44
C SER A 624 -16.99 -28.95 42.04
N ALA A 625 -16.19 -29.65 41.22
CA ALA A 625 -16.61 -30.16 39.90
C ALA A 625 -17.13 -31.62 40.01
N PRO A 626 -17.92 -32.10 39.05
CA PRO A 626 -17.34 -33.09 38.12
C PRO A 626 -17.82 -33.04 36.66
N LYS A 627 -17.16 -33.83 35.81
CA LYS A 627 -17.50 -34.13 34.39
C LYS A 627 -18.64 -35.20 34.30
N PRO A 628 -18.95 -35.79 33.12
CA PRO A 628 -19.92 -35.28 32.14
C PRO A 628 -21.05 -36.30 31.85
N VAL A 629 -21.97 -36.01 30.92
CA VAL A 629 -22.96 -37.00 30.43
C VAL A 629 -23.03 -37.01 28.90
N THR A 630 -23.08 -38.20 28.30
CA THR A 630 -23.21 -38.47 26.86
C THR A 630 -24.51 -39.22 26.57
N ALA A 631 -25.21 -38.92 25.46
CA ALA A 631 -26.12 -39.85 24.76
C ALA A 631 -26.69 -39.32 23.42
N ASN A 632 -26.07 -39.73 22.32
CA ASN A 632 -26.62 -40.15 21.01
C ASN A 632 -28.13 -40.00 20.67
N LEU A 633 -28.34 -39.43 19.47
CA LEU A 633 -29.12 -39.97 18.32
C LEU A 633 -30.55 -40.53 18.52
N TYR A 634 -31.50 -39.99 17.76
CA TYR A 634 -32.44 -40.80 16.95
C TYR A 634 -32.88 -40.04 15.68
N SER A 635 -33.34 -40.76 14.66
CA SER A 635 -33.71 -40.23 13.32
C SER A 635 -35.16 -40.53 12.94
N GLY A 636 -35.79 -39.72 12.07
CA GLY A 636 -37.10 -40.08 11.49
C GLY A 636 -37.95 -38.98 10.82
N GLN A 637 -37.92 -38.95 9.49
CA GLN A 637 -39.02 -38.59 8.56
C GLN A 637 -39.85 -37.29 8.74
N VAL A 638 -39.44 -36.25 8.00
CA VAL A 638 -40.16 -35.67 6.83
C VAL A 638 -41.70 -35.76 6.80
N SER A 639 -42.36 -34.61 6.63
CA SER A 639 -43.62 -34.50 5.87
C SER A 639 -43.61 -33.25 4.98
N ALA A 640 -44.15 -33.35 3.76
CA ALA A 640 -43.84 -32.43 2.66
C ALA A 640 -44.60 -31.09 2.71
N LYS A 641 -43.87 -29.97 2.56
CA LYS A 641 -44.45 -28.69 2.08
C LYS A 641 -43.50 -27.69 1.38
N CYS A 642 -42.19 -27.91 1.34
CA CYS A 642 -41.23 -26.92 0.78
C CYS A 642 -40.85 -27.09 -0.70
N GLY A 643 -41.33 -28.12 -1.40
CA GLY A 643 -40.86 -28.49 -2.74
C GLY A 643 -41.11 -27.45 -3.86
N ALA A 644 -42.07 -26.53 -3.69
CA ALA A 644 -42.39 -25.51 -4.68
C ALA A 644 -41.46 -24.28 -4.63
N TYR A 645 -41.00 -23.88 -3.43
CA TYR A 645 -40.17 -22.69 -3.26
C TYR A 645 -38.72 -22.91 -3.70
N ALA A 646 -38.15 -24.08 -3.39
CA ALA A 646 -36.78 -24.42 -3.78
C ALA A 646 -36.58 -24.35 -5.30
N LEU A 647 -37.51 -24.90 -6.08
CA LEU A 647 -37.40 -24.90 -7.54
C LEU A 647 -37.48 -23.48 -8.13
N PHE A 648 -38.29 -22.60 -7.55
CA PHE A 648 -38.40 -21.21 -7.99
C PHE A 648 -37.12 -20.41 -7.64
N VAL A 649 -36.59 -20.58 -6.42
CA VAL A 649 -35.34 -19.93 -5.99
C VAL A 649 -34.15 -20.41 -6.82
N THR A 650 -33.97 -21.72 -7.04
CA THR A 650 -32.84 -22.24 -7.84
C THR A 650 -32.91 -21.79 -9.30
N VAL A 651 -34.10 -21.71 -9.91
CA VAL A 651 -34.25 -21.19 -11.27
C VAL A 651 -33.95 -19.68 -11.32
N VAL A 652 -34.42 -18.88 -10.36
CA VAL A 652 -34.08 -17.45 -10.29
C VAL A 652 -32.58 -17.24 -10.05
N PHE A 653 -31.94 -18.03 -9.20
CA PHE A 653 -30.50 -17.94 -8.93
C PHE A 653 -29.66 -18.30 -10.17
N LEU A 654 -30.05 -19.32 -10.93
CA LEU A 654 -29.43 -19.67 -12.23
C LEU A 654 -29.67 -18.61 -13.32
N ILE A 655 -30.79 -17.87 -13.27
CA ILE A 655 -31.03 -16.74 -14.18
C ILE A 655 -30.16 -15.53 -13.78
N LEU A 656 -30.07 -15.19 -12.49
CA LEU A 656 -29.26 -14.07 -12.01
C LEU A 656 -27.76 -14.28 -12.22
N LEU A 657 -27.25 -15.50 -12.09
CA LEU A 657 -25.85 -15.84 -12.40
C LEU A 657 -25.45 -15.60 -13.87
N ASN A 658 -26.41 -15.40 -14.77
CA ASN A 658 -26.16 -15.05 -16.18
C ASN A 658 -26.24 -13.54 -16.48
N PHE A 659 -26.60 -12.69 -15.50
CA PHE A 659 -26.65 -11.23 -15.63
C PHE A 659 -25.78 -10.57 -14.57
N GLY A 660 -24.48 -10.42 -14.87
CA GLY A 660 -23.51 -9.82 -13.95
C GLY A 660 -23.74 -8.33 -13.71
N MET A 661 -24.44 -8.01 -12.62
CA MET A 661 -24.63 -6.65 -12.09
C MET A 661 -24.57 -6.68 -10.56
N ASP A 662 -24.01 -5.64 -9.96
CA ASP A 662 -24.06 -5.41 -8.51
C ASP A 662 -25.21 -4.44 -8.14
N SER A 663 -25.27 -4.03 -6.88
CA SER A 663 -26.26 -3.05 -6.39
C SER A 663 -25.99 -1.59 -6.78
N SER A 664 -24.82 -1.24 -7.30
CA SER A 664 -24.52 0.10 -7.84
C SER A 664 -24.79 0.22 -9.35
N GLY A 665 -24.85 -0.91 -10.07
CA GLY A 665 -25.00 -0.96 -11.52
C GLY A 665 -23.69 -0.79 -12.29
N GLN A 666 -22.53 -0.95 -11.65
CA GLN A 666 -21.21 -0.89 -12.29
C GLN A 666 -20.47 -2.22 -12.19
N GLY A 667 -19.95 -2.70 -13.32
CA GLY A 667 -19.41 -4.06 -13.43
C GLY A 667 -17.98 -4.19 -12.92
N ILE A 668 -17.77 -5.12 -11.97
CA ILE A 668 -16.42 -5.66 -11.68
C ILE A 668 -15.93 -6.40 -12.92
N ALA A 669 -14.75 -6.03 -13.41
CA ALA A 669 -14.20 -6.50 -14.69
C ALA A 669 -13.66 -7.93 -14.60
N ARG A 670 -14.55 -8.92 -14.75
CA ARG A 670 -14.21 -10.36 -14.72
C ARG A 670 -12.96 -10.67 -15.55
N LYS A 671 -12.02 -11.39 -14.93
CA LYS A 671 -10.89 -12.03 -15.61
C LYS A 671 -11.44 -13.13 -16.52
N ARG A 672 -11.04 -13.12 -17.79
CA ARG A 672 -11.60 -13.99 -18.83
C ARG A 672 -10.84 -15.31 -18.90
N GLU A 673 -11.45 -16.38 -18.41
CA GLU A 673 -10.99 -17.74 -18.72
C GLU A 673 -11.53 -18.17 -20.08
N LEU A 674 -10.63 -18.60 -20.96
CA LEU A 674 -10.97 -19.02 -22.33
C LEU A 674 -10.99 -20.55 -22.40
N TYR A 675 -12.05 -21.18 -22.90
CA TYR A 675 -12.06 -22.60 -23.21
C TYR A 675 -12.90 -22.92 -24.46
N PRO A 676 -12.36 -23.64 -25.47
CA PRO A 676 -10.97 -24.08 -25.60
C PRO A 676 -9.98 -22.90 -25.65
N TYR A 677 -8.75 -23.13 -25.19
CA TYR A 677 -7.72 -22.12 -25.02
C TYR A 677 -7.22 -21.58 -26.37
N SER A 678 -6.75 -20.34 -26.41
CA SER A 678 -6.05 -19.85 -27.59
C SER A 678 -4.66 -20.47 -27.71
N VAL A 679 -4.23 -20.83 -28.92
CA VAL A 679 -2.81 -21.14 -29.18
C VAL A 679 -1.88 -19.95 -28.89
N PHE A 680 -2.41 -18.73 -28.82
CA PHE A 680 -1.64 -17.54 -28.42
C PHE A 680 -1.52 -17.35 -26.90
N ASP A 681 -2.16 -18.20 -26.09
CA ASP A 681 -1.88 -18.32 -24.66
C ASP A 681 -0.66 -19.24 -24.43
N GLU A 682 0.52 -18.63 -24.32
CA GLU A 682 1.75 -19.38 -24.07
C GLU A 682 1.78 -20.01 -22.67
N ALA A 683 1.16 -19.37 -21.66
CA ALA A 683 1.16 -19.86 -20.29
C ALA A 683 0.37 -21.17 -20.22
N GLN A 684 -0.84 -21.20 -20.80
CA GLN A 684 -1.64 -22.43 -20.89
C GLN A 684 -1.03 -23.47 -21.82
N LEU A 685 -0.41 -23.09 -22.95
CA LEU A 685 0.36 -24.05 -23.76
C LEU A 685 1.46 -24.73 -22.93
N ARG A 686 2.22 -23.98 -22.12
CA ARG A 686 3.28 -24.54 -21.27
C ARG A 686 2.72 -25.45 -20.17
N LYS A 687 1.68 -25.01 -19.45
CA LYS A 687 1.03 -25.78 -18.38
C LYS A 687 0.43 -27.08 -18.91
N VAL A 688 -0.47 -27.00 -19.89
CA VAL A 688 -1.15 -28.18 -20.46
C VAL A 688 -0.16 -29.12 -21.14
N PHE A 689 0.89 -28.62 -21.80
CA PHE A 689 1.91 -29.51 -22.37
C PHE A 689 2.63 -30.30 -21.27
N SER A 690 3.02 -29.64 -20.17
CA SER A 690 3.63 -30.32 -19.01
C SER A 690 2.72 -31.40 -18.44
N GLU A 691 1.48 -31.05 -18.11
CA GLU A 691 0.47 -31.95 -17.53
C GLU A 691 0.17 -33.17 -18.42
N GLN A 692 0.12 -32.98 -19.74
CA GLN A 692 -0.16 -34.05 -20.70
C GLN A 692 1.10 -34.81 -21.16
N GLY A 693 2.28 -34.51 -20.62
CA GLY A 693 3.56 -35.14 -20.97
C GLY A 693 4.03 -34.85 -22.41
N ALA A 694 3.69 -33.68 -22.92
CA ALA A 694 4.14 -33.13 -24.20
C ALA A 694 5.29 -32.12 -23.95
N ASN A 695 6.30 -32.06 -24.82
CA ASN A 695 7.47 -31.21 -24.55
C ASN A 695 7.23 -29.73 -24.94
N PRO A 696 7.35 -28.75 -24.02
CA PRO A 696 7.18 -27.32 -24.33
C PRO A 696 8.12 -26.76 -25.40
N VAL A 697 9.22 -27.45 -25.75
CA VAL A 697 10.15 -27.03 -26.82
C VAL A 697 9.43 -26.79 -28.17
N HIS A 698 8.34 -27.52 -28.43
CA HIS A 698 7.58 -27.41 -29.67
C HIS A 698 6.80 -26.09 -29.82
N ILE A 699 6.57 -25.34 -28.74
CA ILE A 699 5.83 -24.05 -28.76
C ILE A 699 6.48 -23.04 -29.71
N ASN A 700 7.82 -22.99 -29.76
CA ASN A 700 8.54 -22.12 -30.70
C ASN A 700 8.38 -22.56 -32.17
N THR A 701 8.16 -23.85 -32.45
CA THR A 701 7.84 -24.33 -33.80
C THR A 701 6.39 -24.03 -34.16
N ILE A 702 5.44 -24.21 -33.22
CA ILE A 702 4.04 -23.84 -33.38
C ILE A 702 3.92 -22.36 -33.78
N TYR A 703 4.46 -21.45 -32.97
CA TYR A 703 4.39 -20.02 -33.28
C TYR A 703 5.09 -19.62 -34.57
N ARG A 704 6.25 -20.21 -34.89
CA ARG A 704 6.94 -19.95 -36.16
C ARG A 704 6.05 -20.32 -37.34
N HIS A 705 5.39 -21.47 -37.31
CA HIS A 705 4.55 -21.91 -38.42
C HIS A 705 3.25 -21.14 -38.53
N ILE A 706 2.58 -20.81 -37.43
CA ILE A 706 1.34 -20.02 -37.45
C ILE A 706 1.62 -18.58 -37.87
N ILE A 707 2.55 -17.89 -37.21
CA ILE A 707 2.77 -16.44 -37.38
C ILE A 707 3.65 -16.12 -38.60
N GLN A 708 4.71 -16.89 -38.85
CA GLN A 708 5.69 -16.57 -39.90
C GLN A 708 5.46 -17.32 -41.21
N ASN A 709 4.93 -18.56 -41.16
CA ASN A 709 4.69 -19.40 -42.34
C ASN A 709 3.22 -19.52 -42.74
N GLY A 710 2.28 -18.95 -41.97
CA GLY A 710 0.85 -18.89 -42.31
C GLY A 710 0.09 -20.22 -42.19
N ALA A 711 0.49 -21.11 -41.29
CA ALA A 711 -0.28 -22.33 -40.99
C ALA A 711 -1.64 -21.98 -40.38
N THR A 712 -2.73 -22.43 -41.02
CA THR A 712 -4.12 -22.14 -40.62
C THR A 712 -4.79 -23.25 -39.82
N THR A 713 -4.15 -24.41 -39.69
CA THR A 713 -4.57 -25.53 -38.82
C THR A 713 -3.33 -26.13 -38.13
N PHE A 714 -3.53 -26.82 -37.00
CA PHE A 714 -2.43 -27.52 -36.33
C PHE A 714 -1.80 -28.62 -37.20
N ASP A 715 -2.60 -29.24 -38.09
CA ASP A 715 -2.15 -30.30 -39.00
C ASP A 715 -1.24 -29.79 -40.12
N ALA A 716 -1.26 -28.48 -40.41
CA ALA A 716 -0.36 -27.82 -41.35
C ALA A 716 1.04 -27.52 -40.75
N ILE A 717 1.27 -27.87 -39.48
CA ILE A 717 2.56 -27.63 -38.80
C ILE A 717 3.43 -28.90 -38.90
N PRO A 718 4.54 -28.87 -39.66
CA PRO A 718 5.41 -30.04 -39.83
C PRO A 718 6.21 -30.35 -38.56
N GLU A 719 6.71 -31.59 -38.48
CA GLU A 719 7.67 -32.06 -37.46
C GLU A 719 7.16 -32.01 -36.01
N ILE A 720 5.85 -31.84 -35.79
CA ILE A 720 5.23 -31.93 -34.46
C ILE A 720 4.84 -33.38 -34.12
N PRO A 721 5.23 -33.91 -32.94
CA PRO A 721 4.83 -35.25 -32.50
C PRO A 721 3.32 -35.40 -32.34
N GLN A 722 2.78 -36.58 -32.66
CA GLN A 722 1.33 -36.85 -32.56
C GLN A 722 0.76 -36.62 -31.15
N ARG A 723 1.56 -36.79 -30.07
CA ARG A 723 1.13 -36.45 -28.70
C ARG A 723 0.85 -34.95 -28.52
N VAL A 724 1.73 -34.09 -29.07
CA VAL A 724 1.56 -32.63 -29.05
C VAL A 724 0.35 -32.23 -29.91
N LEU A 725 0.22 -32.83 -31.10
CA LEU A 725 -0.88 -32.57 -32.02
C LEU A 725 -2.24 -32.99 -31.43
N ALA A 726 -2.30 -34.10 -30.68
CA ALA A 726 -3.50 -34.52 -29.96
C ALA A 726 -3.90 -33.50 -28.88
N VAL A 727 -2.95 -33.05 -28.05
CA VAL A 727 -3.21 -32.02 -27.02
C VAL A 727 -3.76 -30.74 -27.66
N LEU A 728 -3.11 -30.23 -28.71
CA LEU A 728 -3.56 -29.05 -29.45
C LEU A 728 -5.00 -29.22 -29.97
N ARG A 729 -5.30 -30.33 -30.67
CA ARG A 729 -6.64 -30.63 -31.22
C ARG A 729 -7.74 -30.77 -30.14
N THR A 730 -7.40 -31.10 -28.90
CA THR A 730 -8.38 -31.35 -27.83
C THR A 730 -8.61 -30.20 -26.85
N GLN A 731 -7.65 -29.28 -26.70
CA GLN A 731 -7.75 -28.20 -25.70
C GLN A 731 -7.50 -26.80 -26.26
N PHE A 732 -7.01 -26.67 -27.51
CA PHE A 732 -6.63 -25.39 -28.10
C PHE A 732 -7.36 -25.11 -29.41
N VAL A 733 -7.48 -23.82 -29.76
CA VAL A 733 -7.93 -23.33 -31.06
C VAL A 733 -6.92 -22.35 -31.66
N MET A 734 -6.94 -22.23 -32.99
CA MET A 734 -6.03 -21.34 -33.73
C MET A 734 -6.26 -19.85 -33.43
N SER A 735 -7.48 -19.49 -33.03
CA SER A 735 -7.90 -18.18 -32.51
C SER A 735 -9.17 -18.39 -31.69
N THR A 736 -9.31 -17.68 -30.58
CA THR A 736 -10.52 -17.63 -29.75
C THR A 736 -11.48 -16.51 -30.16
N SER A 737 -10.96 -15.51 -30.85
CA SER A 737 -11.68 -14.37 -31.42
C SER A 737 -11.82 -14.47 -32.95
N THR A 738 -12.79 -13.75 -33.50
CA THR A 738 -13.10 -13.74 -34.95
C THR A 738 -13.39 -12.32 -35.43
N VAL A 739 -12.94 -11.95 -36.63
CA VAL A 739 -13.36 -10.69 -37.26
C VAL A 739 -14.80 -10.84 -37.74
N GLU A 740 -15.74 -10.18 -37.05
CA GLU A 740 -17.16 -10.18 -37.39
C GLU A 740 -17.50 -9.13 -38.45
N ARG A 741 -16.80 -8.00 -38.44
CA ARG A 741 -17.00 -6.92 -39.41
C ARG A 741 -15.66 -6.26 -39.76
N ARG A 742 -15.50 -5.91 -41.03
CA ARG A 742 -14.40 -5.07 -41.52
C ARG A 742 -15.00 -3.87 -42.25
N THR A 743 -14.46 -2.68 -41.99
CA THR A 743 -14.83 -1.44 -42.68
C THR A 743 -13.55 -0.73 -43.10
N ASP A 744 -13.40 -0.42 -44.39
CA ASP A 744 -12.28 0.36 -44.92
C ASP A 744 -12.74 1.81 -45.17
N ALA A 745 -11.91 2.79 -44.80
CA ALA A 745 -12.15 4.21 -45.06
C ALA A 745 -12.10 4.52 -46.56
N ALA A 746 -12.81 5.57 -46.99
CA ALA A 746 -12.98 5.88 -48.42
C ALA A 746 -11.66 6.19 -49.16
N ASP A 747 -10.63 6.65 -48.43
CA ASP A 747 -9.28 6.92 -48.94
C ASP A 747 -8.32 5.71 -48.85
N GLY A 748 -8.77 4.59 -48.27
CA GLY A 748 -7.96 3.40 -48.00
C GLY A 748 -6.88 3.59 -46.91
N SER A 749 -6.78 4.76 -46.27
CA SER A 749 -5.80 5.03 -45.23
C SER A 749 -6.01 4.12 -44.02
N THR A 750 -7.25 3.79 -43.69
CA THR A 750 -7.64 3.21 -42.42
C THR A 750 -8.60 2.04 -42.61
N THR A 751 -8.45 0.99 -41.81
CA THR A 751 -9.38 -0.14 -41.74
C THR A 751 -9.76 -0.37 -40.29
N LYS A 752 -11.06 -0.37 -39.98
CA LYS A 752 -11.58 -0.82 -38.68
C LYS A 752 -12.01 -2.28 -38.76
N LEU A 753 -11.62 -3.07 -37.78
CA LEU A 753 -12.06 -4.45 -37.56
C LEU A 753 -12.89 -4.48 -36.26
N VAL A 754 -14.09 -5.04 -36.33
CA VAL A 754 -14.85 -5.45 -35.14
C VAL A 754 -14.48 -6.91 -34.88
N VAL A 755 -13.79 -7.14 -33.77
CA VAL A 755 -13.32 -8.45 -33.34
C VAL A 755 -14.29 -8.94 -32.27
N ARG A 756 -15.01 -10.02 -32.57
CA ARG A 756 -15.88 -10.74 -31.63
C ARG A 756 -15.06 -11.79 -30.89
N LEU A 757 -15.11 -11.72 -29.57
CA LEU A 757 -14.40 -12.58 -28.63
C LEU A 757 -15.18 -13.88 -28.35
N GLN A 758 -14.60 -14.79 -27.56
CA GLN A 758 -15.15 -16.14 -27.35
C GLN A 758 -16.53 -16.14 -26.66
N ASP A 759 -16.78 -15.17 -25.77
CA ASP A 759 -18.07 -14.96 -25.07
C ASP A 759 -19.08 -14.12 -25.88
N GLY A 760 -18.76 -13.75 -27.12
CA GLY A 760 -19.60 -12.91 -27.97
C GLY A 760 -19.48 -11.41 -27.73
N GLN A 761 -18.67 -10.96 -26.76
CA GLN A 761 -18.33 -9.54 -26.62
C GLN A 761 -17.50 -9.06 -27.81
N ARG A 762 -17.45 -7.74 -28.00
CA ARG A 762 -16.81 -7.12 -29.18
C ARG A 762 -15.83 -6.04 -28.75
N VAL A 763 -14.68 -6.02 -29.41
CA VAL A 763 -13.69 -4.93 -29.33
C VAL A 763 -13.28 -4.48 -30.73
N GLU A 764 -12.80 -3.25 -30.84
CA GLU A 764 -12.38 -2.69 -32.12
C GLU A 764 -10.86 -2.64 -32.26
N THR A 765 -10.36 -2.95 -33.47
CA THR A 765 -8.95 -2.88 -33.84
C THR A 765 -8.82 -2.01 -35.08
N VAL A 766 -7.92 -1.02 -35.08
CA VAL A 766 -7.81 -0.06 -36.20
C VAL A 766 -6.43 -0.15 -36.86
N VAL A 767 -6.40 -0.41 -38.17
CA VAL A 767 -5.18 -0.51 -38.97
C VAL A 767 -5.00 0.76 -39.80
N MET A 768 -4.00 1.58 -39.43
CA MET A 768 -3.70 2.86 -40.06
C MET A 768 -2.47 2.75 -40.98
N ARG A 769 -2.60 3.17 -42.24
CA ARG A 769 -1.58 3.11 -43.30
C ARG A 769 -1.03 4.50 -43.57
N TYR A 770 0.26 4.69 -43.33
CA TYR A 770 0.97 5.94 -43.61
C TYR A 770 1.98 5.70 -44.74
N GLY A 771 1.98 6.53 -45.78
CA GLY A 771 2.94 6.40 -46.90
C GLY A 771 2.60 7.22 -48.13
N ALA A 772 1.31 7.32 -48.47
CA ALA A 772 0.79 8.07 -49.61
C ALA A 772 -0.03 9.27 -49.11
N VAL A 773 0.67 10.34 -48.71
CA VAL A 773 0.05 11.62 -48.33
C VAL A 773 0.30 12.60 -49.46
N GLU A 774 -0.77 13.15 -50.05
CA GLU A 774 -0.66 14.19 -51.06
C GLU A 774 -0.13 15.50 -50.45
N LEU A 775 0.57 16.32 -51.24
CA LEU A 775 1.04 17.64 -50.78
C LEU A 775 -0.13 18.55 -50.34
N ALA A 776 -1.34 18.30 -50.84
CA ALA A 776 -2.56 19.01 -50.44
C ALA A 776 -2.86 18.95 -48.92
N SER A 777 -2.37 17.92 -48.20
CA SER A 777 -2.58 17.76 -46.76
C SER A 777 -1.74 18.69 -45.87
N PHE A 778 -0.87 19.53 -46.45
CA PHE A 778 -0.02 20.48 -45.71
C PHE A 778 -0.46 21.94 -45.93
N PRO A 779 -0.22 22.86 -44.97
CA PRO A 779 -0.45 24.30 -45.18
C PRO A 779 0.42 24.86 -46.32
N ALA A 780 -0.10 25.82 -47.09
CA ALA A 780 0.52 26.30 -48.34
C ALA A 780 2.00 26.75 -48.21
N ALA A 781 2.38 27.42 -47.11
CA ALA A 781 3.77 27.82 -46.87
C ALA A 781 4.71 26.61 -46.66
N GLU A 782 4.22 25.54 -46.03
CA GLU A 782 4.97 24.31 -45.81
C GLU A 782 4.99 23.44 -47.09
N GLN A 783 3.93 23.50 -47.92
CA GLN A 783 3.97 22.95 -49.29
C GLN A 783 5.09 23.60 -50.12
N GLN A 784 5.13 24.94 -50.18
CA GLN A 784 6.16 25.68 -50.92
C GLN A 784 7.57 25.37 -50.40
N ARG A 785 7.77 25.40 -49.08
CA ARG A 785 9.08 25.10 -48.47
C ARG A 785 9.57 23.69 -48.80
N ARG A 786 8.69 22.68 -48.72
CA ARG A 786 9.04 21.28 -49.02
C ARG A 786 9.23 21.02 -50.51
N ALA A 787 8.46 21.66 -51.38
CA ALA A 787 8.69 21.61 -52.83
C ALA A 787 10.06 22.19 -53.20
N ALA A 788 10.39 23.38 -52.67
CA ALA A 788 11.67 24.05 -52.91
C ALA A 788 12.88 23.24 -52.37
N GLN A 789 12.75 22.62 -51.20
CA GLN A 789 13.83 21.83 -50.59
C GLN A 789 14.07 20.47 -51.27
N LEU A 790 13.11 19.96 -52.05
CA LEU A 790 13.16 18.62 -52.66
C LEU A 790 13.21 18.61 -54.20
N GLY A 791 13.07 19.77 -54.85
CA GLY A 791 13.12 19.89 -56.32
C GLY A 791 11.95 19.20 -57.04
N LEU A 792 10.84 18.98 -56.35
CA LEU A 792 9.68 18.26 -56.87
C LEU A 792 8.71 19.22 -57.58
N THR A 793 8.43 18.95 -58.85
CA THR A 793 7.42 19.67 -59.65
C THR A 793 6.01 19.06 -59.53
N ASP A 794 5.83 18.00 -58.73
CA ASP A 794 4.64 17.15 -58.76
C ASP A 794 4.10 16.82 -57.34
N ARG A 795 2.80 16.51 -57.24
CA ARG A 795 1.98 16.66 -56.01
C ARG A 795 2.20 15.63 -54.87
N ALA A 796 3.21 14.76 -54.91
CA ALA A 796 3.32 13.63 -53.99
C ALA A 796 4.65 13.54 -53.23
N PHE A 797 4.60 13.52 -51.89
CA PHE A 797 5.73 13.20 -51.02
C PHE A 797 5.65 11.76 -50.50
N LYS A 798 6.58 10.89 -50.93
CA LYS A 798 6.64 9.49 -50.48
C LYS A 798 7.43 9.34 -49.19
N SER A 799 6.72 9.35 -48.05
CA SER A 799 7.27 8.82 -46.81
C SER A 799 7.43 7.28 -46.88
N ARG A 800 8.28 6.68 -46.04
CA ARG A 800 8.42 5.20 -46.01
C ARG A 800 7.10 4.57 -45.53
N ALA A 801 6.47 3.78 -46.40
CA ALA A 801 5.20 3.12 -46.12
C ALA A 801 5.27 2.25 -44.85
N ARG A 802 4.32 2.47 -43.94
CA ARG A 802 4.14 1.71 -42.69
C ARG A 802 2.66 1.48 -42.41
N ALA A 803 2.36 0.35 -41.76
CA ALA A 803 1.06 0.11 -41.14
C ALA A 803 1.21 0.03 -39.62
N THR A 804 0.33 0.73 -38.91
CA THR A 804 0.21 0.73 -37.44
C THR A 804 -1.10 0.07 -37.05
N ALA A 805 -1.07 -0.88 -36.11
CA ALA A 805 -2.28 -1.42 -35.48
C ALA A 805 -2.55 -0.68 -34.17
N CYS A 806 -3.77 -0.17 -34.01
CA CYS A 806 -4.33 0.30 -32.75
C CYS A 806 -5.06 -0.87 -32.10
N LEU A 807 -4.59 -1.33 -30.93
CA LEU A 807 -5.12 -2.49 -30.22
C LEU A 807 -5.92 -2.06 -29.00
N SER A 808 -6.99 -2.81 -28.72
CA SER A 808 -7.77 -2.73 -27.48
C SER A 808 -7.16 -3.63 -26.40
N SER A 809 -7.21 -3.16 -25.15
CA SER A 809 -6.73 -3.86 -23.94
C SER A 809 -7.87 -4.31 -23.02
N GLN A 810 -9.05 -3.68 -23.11
CA GLN A 810 -10.25 -4.03 -22.38
C GLN A 810 -11.47 -3.99 -23.32
N ALA A 811 -12.55 -4.66 -22.94
CA ALA A 811 -13.89 -4.39 -23.46
C ALA A 811 -14.54 -3.31 -22.57
N GLY A 812 -14.74 -2.11 -23.11
CA GLY A 812 -15.07 -0.92 -22.31
C GLY A 812 -13.82 -0.23 -21.73
N CYS A 813 -14.00 0.66 -20.75
CA CYS A 813 -12.93 1.32 -20.00
C CYS A 813 -13.46 1.89 -18.67
N ALA A 814 -12.76 1.70 -17.55
CA ALA A 814 -13.19 2.21 -16.24
C ALA A 814 -12.87 3.69 -16.01
N MET A 815 -11.96 4.28 -16.80
CA MET A 815 -11.35 5.58 -16.46
C MET A 815 -12.26 6.80 -16.63
N GLY A 816 -13.48 6.62 -17.14
CA GLY A 816 -14.54 7.62 -17.10
C GLY A 816 -14.29 8.91 -17.89
N CYS A 817 -13.29 8.93 -18.78
CA CYS A 817 -12.93 10.11 -19.57
C CYS A 817 -14.13 10.59 -20.42
N THR A 818 -14.69 11.76 -20.08
CA THR A 818 -16.00 12.22 -20.57
C THR A 818 -16.03 12.43 -22.09
N PHE A 819 -14.91 12.82 -22.69
CA PHE A 819 -14.74 12.99 -24.14
C PHE A 819 -14.46 11.67 -24.90
N CYS A 820 -14.44 10.53 -24.21
CA CYS A 820 -14.12 9.23 -24.80
C CYS A 820 -15.36 8.33 -24.79
N ALA A 821 -15.83 7.92 -25.96
CA ALA A 821 -17.02 7.10 -26.06
C ALA A 821 -16.84 5.70 -25.44
N THR A 822 -15.61 5.17 -25.42
CA THR A 822 -15.29 3.96 -24.65
C THR A 822 -15.31 4.19 -23.13
N GLY A 823 -15.01 5.41 -22.68
CA GLY A 823 -14.99 5.78 -21.25
C GLY A 823 -16.40 5.97 -20.68
N THR A 824 -17.36 6.41 -21.50
CA THR A 824 -18.77 6.54 -21.12
C THR A 824 -19.56 5.24 -21.24
N MET A 825 -19.02 4.19 -21.88
CA MET A 825 -19.58 2.84 -21.88
C MET A 825 -19.36 2.06 -20.56
N GLY A 826 -18.49 2.55 -19.66
CA GLY A 826 -18.02 1.80 -18.51
C GLY A 826 -17.10 0.63 -18.90
N LEU A 827 -16.69 -0.19 -17.91
CA LEU A 827 -15.85 -1.38 -18.12
C LEU A 827 -16.69 -2.65 -18.12
N VAL A 828 -16.43 -3.56 -19.06
CA VAL A 828 -17.10 -4.86 -19.18
C VAL A 828 -16.18 -6.00 -18.78
N ALA A 829 -14.95 -6.05 -19.33
CA ALA A 829 -13.96 -7.07 -18.99
C ALA A 829 -12.53 -6.66 -19.39
N ASN A 830 -11.53 -7.15 -18.65
CA ASN A 830 -10.13 -7.14 -19.05
C ASN A 830 -9.88 -8.24 -20.10
N LEU A 831 -9.22 -7.93 -21.22
CA LEU A 831 -8.89 -8.94 -22.25
C LEU A 831 -7.76 -9.87 -21.79
N ALA A 832 -7.84 -11.15 -22.16
CA ALA A 832 -6.75 -12.09 -21.96
C ALA A 832 -5.52 -11.72 -22.84
N PRO A 833 -4.28 -12.11 -22.46
CA PRO A 833 -3.08 -11.81 -23.26
C PRO A 833 -3.22 -12.30 -24.71
N ALA A 834 -3.85 -13.47 -24.89
CA ALA A 834 -4.14 -14.04 -26.19
C ALA A 834 -5.12 -13.20 -27.02
N GLU A 835 -6.19 -12.65 -26.44
CA GLU A 835 -7.16 -11.80 -27.16
C GLU A 835 -6.52 -10.49 -27.64
N ILE A 836 -5.51 -9.97 -26.91
CA ILE A 836 -4.70 -8.83 -27.34
C ILE A 836 -3.76 -9.21 -28.50
N VAL A 837 -3.12 -10.38 -28.43
CA VAL A 837 -2.24 -10.90 -29.49
C VAL A 837 -3.02 -11.24 -30.78
N GLU A 838 -4.21 -11.81 -30.66
CA GLU A 838 -5.07 -12.19 -31.78
C GLU A 838 -5.52 -10.97 -32.61
N GLN A 839 -5.79 -9.82 -31.98
CA GLN A 839 -6.04 -8.57 -32.72
C GLN A 839 -4.86 -8.20 -33.65
N LEU A 840 -3.61 -8.47 -33.25
CA LEU A 840 -2.44 -8.27 -34.11
C LEU A 840 -2.35 -9.32 -35.23
N VAL A 841 -2.83 -10.55 -35.01
CA VAL A 841 -2.95 -11.58 -36.07
C VAL A 841 -3.97 -11.13 -37.12
N HIS A 842 -5.18 -10.76 -36.69
CA HIS A 842 -6.25 -10.23 -37.55
C HIS A 842 -5.79 -8.99 -38.32
N ALA A 843 -5.07 -8.07 -37.67
CA ALA A 843 -4.50 -6.90 -38.32
C ALA A 843 -3.43 -7.26 -39.38
N ASN A 844 -2.58 -8.27 -39.13
CA ASN A 844 -1.59 -8.72 -40.11
C ASN A 844 -2.20 -9.43 -41.31
N ALA A 845 -3.36 -10.09 -41.16
CA ALA A 845 -4.13 -10.65 -42.28
C ALA A 845 -4.69 -9.55 -43.21
N VAL A 846 -4.89 -8.33 -42.73
CA VAL A 846 -5.27 -7.16 -43.54
C VAL A 846 -4.06 -6.54 -44.25
N THR A 847 -2.96 -6.32 -43.53
CA THR A 847 -1.68 -5.85 -44.10
C THR A 847 -0.54 -6.01 -43.09
N ARG A 848 0.70 -6.17 -43.55
CA ARG A 848 1.85 -6.39 -42.66
C ARG A 848 2.08 -5.21 -41.71
N ILE A 849 1.76 -5.42 -40.44
CA ILE A 849 1.93 -4.44 -39.37
C ILE A 849 3.42 -4.24 -39.08
N ARG A 850 3.80 -2.99 -38.79
CA ARG A 850 5.17 -2.58 -38.44
C ARG A 850 5.25 -1.88 -37.09
N ASN A 851 4.13 -1.39 -36.58
CA ASN A 851 4.00 -0.55 -35.39
C ASN A 851 2.71 -0.93 -34.65
N VAL A 852 2.69 -0.84 -33.33
CA VAL A 852 1.53 -1.12 -32.47
C VAL A 852 1.34 0.06 -31.53
N VAL A 853 0.09 0.46 -31.29
CA VAL A 853 -0.27 1.42 -30.24
C VAL A 853 -1.42 0.86 -29.41
N PHE A 854 -1.27 0.90 -28.09
CA PHE A 854 -2.36 0.65 -27.15
C PHE A 854 -3.10 1.98 -26.94
N MET A 855 -3.98 2.29 -27.88
CA MET A 855 -4.85 3.47 -27.92
C MET A 855 -6.28 3.09 -28.40
N GLY A 856 -6.63 1.81 -28.27
CA GLY A 856 -7.94 1.26 -28.62
C GLY A 856 -8.95 1.42 -27.47
N MET A 857 -9.70 0.37 -27.20
CA MET A 857 -10.60 0.30 -26.03
C MET A 857 -9.82 -0.14 -24.78
N GLY A 858 -10.12 0.49 -23.64
CA GLY A 858 -9.53 0.20 -22.34
C GLY A 858 -8.29 1.01 -21.95
N GLU A 859 -8.03 1.08 -20.64
CA GLU A 859 -6.76 1.56 -20.06
C GLU A 859 -5.73 0.41 -20.02
N PRO A 860 -4.62 0.52 -20.77
CA PRO A 860 -3.65 -0.57 -20.85
C PRO A 860 -2.91 -0.88 -19.55
N LEU A 861 -2.77 0.08 -18.64
CA LEU A 861 -2.09 -0.13 -17.36
C LEU A 861 -2.98 -0.70 -16.26
N ASP A 862 -4.31 -0.68 -16.42
CA ASP A 862 -5.23 -1.42 -15.54
C ASP A 862 -5.26 -2.91 -15.90
N ASN A 863 -5.11 -3.24 -17.19
CA ASN A 863 -4.90 -4.62 -17.66
C ASN A 863 -3.40 -4.97 -17.79
N TYR A 864 -2.60 -4.54 -16.82
CA TYR A 864 -1.13 -4.52 -16.90
C TYR A 864 -0.49 -5.85 -17.32
N ALA A 865 -0.85 -6.95 -16.65
CA ALA A 865 -0.23 -8.26 -16.87
C ALA A 865 -0.48 -8.76 -18.30
N ALA A 866 -1.74 -8.68 -18.78
CA ALA A 866 -2.06 -9.11 -20.13
C ALA A 866 -1.40 -8.23 -21.21
N VAL A 867 -1.28 -6.93 -20.97
CA VAL A 867 -0.58 -6.01 -21.88
C VAL A 867 0.94 -6.31 -21.89
N ARG A 868 1.57 -6.51 -20.74
CA ARG A 868 2.99 -6.92 -20.64
C ARG A 868 3.26 -8.23 -21.38
N ASP A 869 2.44 -9.25 -21.14
CA ASP A 869 2.65 -10.59 -21.70
C ASP A 869 2.36 -10.60 -23.22
N ALA A 870 1.38 -9.81 -23.67
CA ALA A 870 1.16 -9.55 -25.10
C ALA A 870 2.33 -8.79 -25.74
N ILE A 871 2.92 -7.79 -25.07
CA ILE A 871 4.14 -7.10 -25.54
C ILE A 871 5.30 -8.09 -25.67
N ALA A 872 5.52 -8.98 -24.69
CA ALA A 872 6.53 -10.02 -24.75
C ALA A 872 6.35 -10.93 -25.98
N ALA A 873 5.11 -11.36 -26.26
CA ALA A 873 4.78 -12.13 -27.46
C ALA A 873 5.00 -11.34 -28.78
N MET A 874 4.75 -10.03 -28.80
CA MET A 874 4.97 -9.16 -29.96
C MET A 874 6.46 -8.96 -30.29
N VAL A 875 7.32 -8.81 -29.28
CA VAL A 875 8.76 -8.55 -29.49
C VAL A 875 9.57 -9.82 -29.73
N HIS A 876 9.06 -10.99 -29.30
CA HIS A 876 9.77 -12.27 -29.41
C HIS A 876 10.14 -12.62 -30.87
N THR A 877 11.40 -12.97 -31.09
CA THR A 877 12.01 -13.13 -32.43
C THR A 877 11.43 -14.31 -33.23
N SER A 878 11.01 -15.39 -32.56
CA SER A 878 10.32 -16.53 -33.21
C SER A 878 8.80 -16.30 -33.38
N ARG A 879 8.30 -15.08 -33.12
CA ARG A 879 6.88 -14.68 -33.25
C ARG A 879 6.79 -13.51 -34.23
N PHE A 880 6.18 -12.39 -33.85
CA PHE A 880 6.04 -11.21 -34.71
C PHE A 880 7.36 -10.44 -34.90
N SER A 881 8.32 -10.60 -33.98
CA SER A 881 9.64 -9.95 -34.02
C SER A 881 9.55 -8.41 -34.19
N LEU A 882 8.56 -7.77 -33.58
CA LEU A 882 8.45 -6.32 -33.58
C LEU A 882 9.57 -5.71 -32.73
N SER A 883 10.14 -4.60 -33.20
CA SER A 883 11.06 -3.82 -32.37
C SER A 883 10.25 -3.17 -31.23
N PRO A 884 10.64 -3.29 -29.95
CA PRO A 884 9.91 -2.69 -28.84
C PRO A 884 9.67 -1.19 -29.04
N THR A 885 10.63 -0.50 -29.68
CA THR A 885 10.60 0.94 -30.02
C THR A 885 9.47 1.35 -30.98
N ARG A 886 8.72 0.38 -31.50
CA ARG A 886 7.58 0.56 -32.40
C ARG A 886 6.25 0.19 -31.76
N ILE A 887 6.27 -0.25 -30.51
CA ILE A 887 5.11 -0.45 -29.64
C ILE A 887 5.01 0.80 -28.76
N THR A 888 3.83 1.42 -28.68
CA THR A 888 3.57 2.53 -27.75
C THR A 888 2.42 2.15 -26.82
N VAL A 889 2.67 2.21 -25.52
CA VAL A 889 1.63 2.07 -24.49
C VAL A 889 1.13 3.47 -24.13
N SER A 890 -0.17 3.72 -24.31
CA SER A 890 -0.81 4.94 -23.80
C SER A 890 -1.40 4.67 -22.43
N THR A 891 -1.49 5.70 -21.58
CA THR A 891 -2.18 5.61 -20.28
C THR A 891 -2.77 6.94 -19.86
N VAL A 892 -3.87 6.93 -19.11
CA VAL A 892 -4.38 8.11 -18.39
C VAL A 892 -3.63 8.41 -17.09
N GLY A 893 -2.54 7.70 -16.79
CA GLY A 893 -1.60 8.07 -15.75
C GLY A 893 -1.59 7.17 -14.51
N VAL A 894 -1.73 5.86 -14.67
CA VAL A 894 -1.65 4.90 -13.55
C VAL A 894 -0.21 4.81 -13.02
N ALA A 895 0.19 5.77 -12.17
CA ALA A 895 1.60 6.05 -11.87
C ALA A 895 2.43 4.85 -11.36
N PRO A 896 1.94 3.97 -10.46
CA PRO A 896 2.67 2.76 -10.06
C PRO A 896 2.93 1.81 -11.25
N ARG A 897 1.95 1.69 -12.15
CA ARG A 897 2.07 0.85 -13.35
C ARG A 897 2.94 1.47 -14.44
N ILE A 898 3.12 2.79 -14.48
CA ILE A 898 4.15 3.45 -15.30
C ILE A 898 5.55 3.04 -14.79
N ARG A 899 5.77 3.04 -13.46
CA ARG A 899 7.04 2.56 -12.86
C ARG A 899 7.24 1.07 -13.14
N ALA A 900 6.20 0.24 -13.05
CA ALA A 900 6.29 -1.17 -13.46
C ALA A 900 6.65 -1.31 -14.95
N LEU A 901 5.99 -0.58 -15.86
CA LEU A 901 6.32 -0.59 -17.30
C LEU A 901 7.78 -0.17 -17.58
N MET A 902 8.34 0.73 -16.77
CA MET A 902 9.76 1.12 -16.82
C MET A 902 10.71 -0.04 -16.48
N ARG A 903 10.30 -0.99 -15.63
CA ARG A 903 11.07 -2.18 -15.24
C ARG A 903 10.87 -3.34 -16.23
N ASP A 904 9.61 -3.71 -16.49
CA ASP A 904 9.25 -4.90 -17.28
C ASP A 904 9.38 -4.68 -18.80
N CYS A 905 9.20 -3.45 -19.28
CA CYS A 905 9.15 -3.11 -20.71
C CYS A 905 9.96 -1.85 -21.09
N PRO A 906 11.19 -1.63 -20.59
CA PRO A 906 11.96 -0.37 -20.70
C PRO A 906 12.24 0.14 -22.12
N ALA A 907 11.97 -0.65 -23.17
CA ALA A 907 12.24 -0.30 -24.55
C ALA A 907 11.01 0.15 -25.38
N VAL A 908 9.78 0.07 -24.85
CA VAL A 908 8.54 0.54 -25.53
C VAL A 908 8.38 2.05 -25.43
N GLY A 909 7.61 2.67 -26.33
CA GLY A 909 7.24 4.08 -26.19
C GLY A 909 6.16 4.27 -25.12
N LEU A 910 6.26 5.34 -24.33
CA LEU A 910 5.20 5.78 -23.42
C LEU A 910 4.44 6.96 -24.04
N ALA A 911 3.11 6.89 -24.01
CA ALA A 911 2.22 8.01 -24.24
C ALA A 911 1.39 8.31 -22.98
N LEU A 912 1.22 9.59 -22.65
CA LEU A 912 0.44 10.03 -21.49
C LEU A 912 -0.76 10.84 -21.98
N SER A 913 -1.96 10.33 -21.69
CA SER A 913 -3.25 10.98 -21.92
C SER A 913 -3.46 12.07 -20.85
N LEU A 914 -2.79 13.20 -21.06
CA LEU A 914 -2.69 14.28 -20.08
C LEU A 914 -3.93 15.17 -20.08
N HIS A 915 -4.22 15.76 -21.25
CA HIS A 915 -5.41 16.53 -21.63
C HIS A 915 -5.71 17.84 -20.86
N ALA A 916 -5.07 18.11 -19.73
CA ALA A 916 -5.12 19.40 -19.03
C ALA A 916 -3.75 19.72 -18.39
N PRO A 917 -3.39 20.99 -18.20
CA PRO A 917 -2.10 21.39 -17.63
C PRO A 917 -2.13 21.52 -16.09
N ASP A 918 -3.28 21.26 -15.48
CA ASP A 918 -3.55 21.44 -14.05
C ASP A 918 -4.56 20.41 -13.56
N GLN A 919 -4.52 20.10 -12.26
CA GLN A 919 -5.29 19.00 -11.66
C GLN A 919 -6.82 19.25 -11.71
N ASP A 920 -7.28 20.48 -11.54
CA ASP A 920 -8.71 20.80 -11.46
C ASP A 920 -9.39 20.70 -12.82
N LEU A 921 -8.79 21.26 -13.87
CA LEU A 921 -9.27 21.06 -15.24
C LEU A 921 -9.12 19.59 -15.66
N ARG A 922 -8.11 18.87 -15.16
CA ARG A 922 -7.94 17.44 -15.45
C ARG A 922 -9.08 16.60 -14.90
N GLN A 923 -9.53 16.85 -13.66
CA GLN A 923 -10.64 16.12 -13.04
C GLN A 923 -11.98 16.32 -13.75
N GLN A 924 -12.19 17.43 -14.46
CA GLN A 924 -13.42 17.70 -15.20
C GLN A 924 -13.58 16.82 -16.45
N ILE A 925 -12.47 16.40 -17.07
CA ILE A 925 -12.48 15.62 -18.33
C ILE A 925 -11.89 14.22 -18.20
N VAL A 926 -11.10 13.96 -17.16
CA VAL A 926 -10.56 12.65 -16.75
C VAL A 926 -10.87 12.48 -15.25
N PRO A 927 -12.09 12.06 -14.87
CA PRO A 927 -12.52 12.00 -13.46
C PRO A 927 -11.65 11.09 -12.59
N SER A 928 -11.11 10.02 -13.18
CA SER A 928 -10.14 9.10 -12.58
C SER A 928 -8.83 9.77 -12.12
N SER A 929 -8.51 10.98 -12.60
CA SER A 929 -7.35 11.75 -12.13
C SER A 929 -7.41 12.17 -10.65
N ARG A 930 -8.58 12.05 -9.99
CA ARG A 930 -8.70 12.17 -8.52
C ARG A 930 -7.78 11.20 -7.78
N ALA A 931 -7.67 9.96 -8.27
CA ALA A 931 -6.79 8.94 -7.70
C ALA A 931 -5.33 9.05 -8.19
N PHE A 932 -5.08 9.84 -9.24
CA PHE A 932 -3.77 9.96 -9.89
C PHE A 932 -3.37 11.44 -10.10
N PRO A 933 -2.85 12.11 -9.04
CA PRO A 933 -2.46 13.51 -9.09
C PRO A 933 -1.43 13.84 -10.18
N LEU A 934 -1.60 15.01 -10.80
CA LEU A 934 -0.80 15.49 -11.93
C LEU A 934 0.73 15.49 -11.68
N ASP A 935 1.18 15.82 -10.48
CA ASP A 935 2.61 15.78 -10.13
C ASP A 935 3.15 14.35 -10.16
N LYS A 936 2.43 13.39 -9.56
CA LYS A 936 2.84 11.98 -9.47
C LYS A 936 2.88 11.30 -10.84
N ILE A 937 1.90 11.57 -11.71
CA ILE A 937 1.89 10.97 -13.07
C ILE A 937 3.02 11.54 -13.95
N LEU A 938 3.32 12.84 -13.82
CA LEU A 938 4.42 13.47 -14.55
C LEU A 938 5.77 12.99 -14.04
N ALA A 939 5.96 12.91 -12.71
CA ALA A 939 7.17 12.34 -12.11
C ALA A 939 7.43 10.90 -12.60
N ALA A 940 6.40 10.04 -12.60
CA ALA A 940 6.51 8.67 -13.11
C ALA A 940 6.84 8.61 -14.62
N ALA A 941 6.22 9.47 -15.43
CA ALA A 941 6.49 9.53 -16.87
C ALA A 941 7.89 10.11 -17.20
N PHE A 942 8.36 11.11 -16.44
CA PHE A 942 9.70 11.65 -16.57
C PHE A 942 10.77 10.64 -16.13
N ALA A 943 10.55 9.90 -15.03
CA ALA A 943 11.42 8.80 -14.63
C ALA A 943 11.53 7.73 -15.74
N PHE A 944 10.40 7.37 -16.37
CA PHE A 944 10.37 6.42 -17.49
C PHE A 944 11.27 6.88 -18.65
N ILE A 945 11.12 8.12 -19.12
CA ILE A 945 11.89 8.62 -20.29
C ILE A 945 13.36 8.88 -19.95
N GLU A 946 13.65 9.29 -18.72
CA GLU A 946 15.02 9.37 -18.20
C GLU A 946 15.69 7.99 -18.24
N ASN A 947 14.99 6.96 -17.79
CA ASN A 947 15.50 5.59 -17.84
C ASN A 947 15.74 5.11 -19.28
N GLN A 948 14.87 5.44 -20.23
CA GLN A 948 15.12 5.14 -21.65
C GLN A 948 16.35 5.86 -22.21
N ASN A 949 16.54 7.12 -21.82
CA ASN A 949 17.57 7.99 -22.41
C ASN A 949 18.97 7.72 -21.85
N LYS A 950 19.11 7.16 -20.62
CA LYS A 950 20.38 6.67 -20.05
C LYS A 950 21.19 5.83 -21.05
N SER A 951 20.54 4.98 -21.84
CA SER A 951 21.17 4.03 -22.77
C SER A 951 21.14 4.46 -24.25
N SER A 952 20.82 5.72 -24.58
CA SER A 952 20.60 6.15 -25.98
C SER A 952 21.06 7.58 -26.30
N GLN A 953 22.28 7.94 -25.86
CA GLN A 953 22.89 9.27 -26.05
C GLN A 953 22.79 9.84 -27.48
N ASN A 954 22.91 9.00 -28.53
CA ASN A 954 22.89 9.45 -29.93
C ASN A 954 21.49 9.62 -30.54
N ASN A 955 20.41 9.25 -29.84
CA ASN A 955 19.04 9.41 -30.32
C ASN A 955 18.04 9.44 -29.14
N PRO A 956 17.97 10.57 -28.40
CA PRO A 956 17.08 10.70 -27.25
C PRO A 956 15.60 10.59 -27.65
N ARG A 957 14.83 9.92 -26.80
CA ARG A 957 13.39 9.71 -26.94
C ARG A 957 12.61 10.76 -26.14
N HIS A 958 11.32 10.84 -26.48
CA HIS A 958 10.33 11.67 -25.82
C HIS A 958 9.15 10.82 -25.31
N ILE A 959 8.51 11.28 -24.25
CA ILE A 959 7.13 10.94 -23.89
C ILE A 959 6.21 11.57 -24.94
N LEU A 960 5.23 10.83 -25.42
CA LEU A 960 4.18 11.36 -26.29
C LEU A 960 3.02 11.86 -25.42
N ILE A 961 2.94 13.17 -25.20
CA ILE A 961 1.87 13.79 -24.41
C ILE A 961 0.66 13.96 -25.33
N GLU A 962 -0.33 13.08 -25.22
CA GLU A 962 -1.59 13.19 -25.96
C GLU A 962 -2.47 14.25 -25.30
N TYR A 963 -2.90 15.25 -26.07
CA TYR A 963 -3.70 16.36 -25.57
C TYR A 963 -4.92 16.55 -26.48
N VAL A 964 -6.08 16.01 -26.09
CA VAL A 964 -7.33 16.30 -26.79
C VAL A 964 -7.70 17.76 -26.56
N LEU A 965 -7.99 18.49 -27.63
CA LEU A 965 -8.36 19.90 -27.60
C LEU A 965 -9.86 20.02 -27.87
N ILE A 966 -10.60 20.52 -26.89
CA ILE A 966 -12.06 20.60 -26.84
C ILE A 966 -12.45 22.08 -26.73
N GLU A 967 -13.36 22.53 -27.59
CA GLU A 967 -13.71 23.95 -27.67
C GLU A 967 -14.42 24.44 -26.40
N ASN A 968 -14.00 25.59 -25.90
CA ASN A 968 -14.49 26.24 -24.67
C ASN A 968 -14.28 25.44 -23.36
N VAL A 969 -13.54 24.33 -23.39
CA VAL A 969 -13.20 23.53 -22.20
C VAL A 969 -11.71 23.68 -21.87
N ASN A 970 -10.83 23.27 -22.79
CA ASN A 970 -9.38 23.34 -22.59
C ASN A 970 -8.64 24.01 -23.77
N SER A 971 -9.37 24.67 -24.69
CA SER A 971 -8.82 25.33 -25.87
C SER A 971 -8.40 26.80 -25.68
N SER A 972 -8.51 27.35 -24.47
CA SER A 972 -8.20 28.77 -24.22
C SER A 972 -6.70 29.07 -24.30
N ILE A 973 -6.37 30.32 -24.62
CA ILE A 973 -4.97 30.82 -24.68
C ILE A 973 -4.29 30.75 -23.31
N GLU A 974 -5.02 30.96 -22.22
CA GLU A 974 -4.51 30.82 -20.86
C GLU A 974 -4.11 29.36 -20.56
N VAL A 975 -4.94 28.39 -20.94
CA VAL A 975 -4.63 26.96 -20.82
C VAL A 975 -3.42 26.59 -21.70
N ALA A 976 -3.27 27.21 -22.87
CA ALA A 976 -2.08 27.08 -23.72
C ALA A 976 -0.80 27.60 -23.03
N HIS A 977 -0.88 28.73 -22.32
CA HIS A 977 0.24 29.25 -21.54
C HIS A 977 0.59 28.34 -20.36
N ARG A 978 -0.41 27.84 -19.62
CA ARG A 978 -0.20 26.87 -18.51
C ARG A 978 0.44 25.57 -19.01
N LEU A 979 0.01 25.05 -20.16
CA LEU A 979 0.60 23.85 -20.79
C LEU A 979 2.04 24.08 -21.31
N GLY A 980 2.34 25.29 -21.81
CA GLY A 980 3.69 25.66 -22.21
C GLY A 980 4.65 25.79 -21.02
N LEU A 981 4.18 26.37 -19.91
CA LEU A 981 4.93 26.47 -18.65
C LEU A 981 5.23 25.10 -18.04
N LEU A 982 4.24 24.18 -18.03
CA LEU A 982 4.33 22.83 -17.44
C LEU A 982 5.49 21.98 -17.98
N PHE A 983 6.01 22.29 -19.16
CA PHE A 983 7.09 21.55 -19.81
C PHE A 983 8.33 22.40 -20.13
N ALA A 984 8.39 23.66 -19.68
CA ALA A 984 9.44 24.60 -20.04
C ALA A 984 10.86 24.12 -19.64
N ASP A 985 10.98 23.44 -18.50
CA ASP A 985 12.21 22.80 -18.00
C ASP A 985 12.69 21.64 -18.90
N ARG A 986 11.76 20.88 -19.48
CA ARG A 986 12.05 19.71 -20.34
C ARG A 986 12.39 20.05 -21.80
N VAL A 987 12.16 21.28 -22.23
CA VAL A 987 12.42 21.73 -23.62
C VAL A 987 13.87 21.47 -24.06
N HIS A 988 14.84 21.81 -23.21
CA HIS A 988 16.27 21.67 -23.55
C HIS A 988 16.70 20.22 -23.79
N ARG A 989 16.10 19.27 -23.06
CA ARG A 989 16.37 17.84 -23.16
C ARG A 989 15.57 17.13 -24.25
N LYS A 990 14.45 17.73 -24.69
CA LYS A 990 13.49 17.16 -25.67
C LYS A 990 12.80 15.89 -25.18
N ASP A 991 12.60 15.75 -23.88
CA ASP A 991 11.91 14.60 -23.27
C ASP A 991 10.41 14.55 -23.58
N VAL A 992 9.84 15.61 -24.17
CA VAL A 992 8.40 15.79 -24.36
C VAL A 992 8.07 16.12 -25.82
N LEU A 993 7.10 15.39 -26.36
CA LEU A 993 6.43 15.68 -27.64
C LEU A 993 4.92 15.80 -27.39
N VAL A 994 4.38 17.01 -27.44
CA VAL A 994 2.93 17.24 -27.30
C VAL A 994 2.24 16.94 -28.62
N ASN A 995 1.27 16.05 -28.60
CA ASN A 995 0.47 15.63 -29.74
C ASN A 995 -0.97 16.13 -29.53
N VAL A 996 -1.26 17.31 -30.08
CA VAL A 996 -2.57 17.95 -29.95
C VAL A 996 -3.57 17.28 -30.89
N ILE A 997 -4.59 16.64 -30.34
CA ILE A 997 -5.67 16.00 -31.08
C ILE A 997 -6.86 16.97 -31.11
N PRO A 998 -7.28 17.49 -32.27
CA PRO A 998 -8.58 18.14 -32.37
C PRO A 998 -9.67 17.15 -31.93
N TYR A 999 -10.57 17.55 -31.04
CA TYR A 999 -11.62 16.64 -30.56
C TYR A 999 -12.44 16.06 -31.72
N ASN A 1000 -12.48 14.73 -31.80
CA ASN A 1000 -13.33 13.99 -32.73
C ASN A 1000 -14.74 13.91 -32.11
N PRO A 1001 -15.81 14.40 -32.76
CA PRO A 1001 -17.17 14.25 -32.23
C PRO A 1001 -17.52 12.79 -31.95
N THR A 1002 -18.18 12.56 -30.81
CA THR A 1002 -18.67 11.27 -30.32
C THR A 1002 -20.06 11.42 -29.75
N ASP A 1003 -20.81 10.32 -29.63
CA ASP A 1003 -22.17 10.30 -29.09
C ASP A 1003 -22.20 10.34 -27.54
N VAL A 1004 -21.39 11.21 -26.93
CA VAL A 1004 -21.28 11.39 -25.46
C VAL A 1004 -22.25 12.44 -24.92
N VAL A 1005 -22.65 12.30 -23.65
CA VAL A 1005 -23.71 13.08 -22.99
C VAL A 1005 -23.36 14.57 -22.92
N GLU A 1006 -22.08 14.87 -22.75
CA GLU A 1006 -21.52 16.21 -22.56
C GLU A 1006 -21.52 17.07 -23.84
N ASN A 1007 -21.79 16.47 -25.01
CA ASN A 1007 -21.92 17.14 -26.31
C ASN A 1007 -20.75 18.11 -26.63
N TYR A 1008 -19.52 17.68 -26.32
CA TYR A 1008 -18.30 18.44 -26.57
C TYR A 1008 -18.12 18.83 -28.04
N GLN A 1009 -17.43 19.94 -28.28
CA GLN A 1009 -17.29 20.53 -29.62
C GLN A 1009 -15.84 20.54 -30.10
N LYS A 1010 -15.64 20.34 -31.41
CA LYS A 1010 -14.33 20.42 -32.07
C LYS A 1010 -13.87 21.87 -32.14
N PRO A 1011 -12.61 22.18 -31.77
CA PRO A 1011 -12.09 23.56 -31.80
C PRO A 1011 -12.01 24.12 -33.21
N SER A 1012 -12.24 25.43 -33.33
CA SER A 1012 -12.12 26.10 -34.62
C SER A 1012 -10.68 26.03 -35.17
N PRO A 1013 -10.48 26.10 -36.51
CA PRO A 1013 -9.14 26.17 -37.10
C PRO A 1013 -8.34 27.38 -36.59
N GLU A 1014 -9.00 28.42 -36.11
CA GLU A 1014 -8.41 29.62 -35.51
C GLU A 1014 -7.94 29.31 -34.08
N THR A 1015 -8.81 28.75 -33.23
CA THR A 1015 -8.49 28.38 -31.85
C THR A 1015 -7.36 27.36 -31.80
N LEU A 1016 -7.45 26.29 -32.60
CA LEU A 1016 -6.42 25.25 -32.71
C LEU A 1016 -5.06 25.83 -33.12
N ARG A 1017 -5.03 26.75 -34.10
CA ARG A 1017 -3.78 27.41 -34.54
C ARG A 1017 -3.22 28.33 -33.46
N ALA A 1018 -4.07 29.07 -32.76
CA ALA A 1018 -3.65 30.01 -31.72
C ALA A 1018 -3.11 29.28 -30.47
N PHE A 1019 -3.82 28.25 -29.99
CA PHE A 1019 -3.38 27.39 -28.88
C PHE A 1019 -2.00 26.77 -29.18
N VAL A 1020 -1.86 26.13 -30.35
CA VAL A 1020 -0.60 25.48 -30.75
C VAL A 1020 0.53 26.48 -30.99
N ALA A 1021 0.24 27.71 -31.41
CA ALA A 1021 1.25 28.77 -31.53
C ALA A 1021 1.78 29.20 -30.14
N VAL A 1022 0.92 29.28 -29.13
CA VAL A 1022 1.30 29.63 -27.76
C VAL A 1022 2.10 28.51 -27.09
N VAL A 1023 1.65 27.24 -27.14
CA VAL A 1023 2.45 26.13 -26.56
C VAL A 1023 3.85 26.06 -27.20
N ARG A 1024 3.96 26.34 -28.51
CA ARG A 1024 5.25 26.40 -29.22
C ARG A 1024 6.12 27.62 -28.86
N SER A 1025 5.57 28.73 -28.34
CA SER A 1025 6.39 29.90 -27.99
C SER A 1025 7.26 29.65 -26.75
N TYR A 1026 6.88 28.70 -25.90
CA TYR A 1026 7.71 28.14 -24.83
C TYR A 1026 8.80 27.16 -25.33
N GLY A 1027 8.84 26.87 -26.64
CA GLY A 1027 9.80 25.93 -27.24
C GLY A 1027 9.37 24.45 -27.19
N VAL A 1028 8.21 24.14 -26.60
CA VAL A 1028 7.69 22.77 -26.48
C VAL A 1028 7.38 22.19 -27.87
N HIS A 1029 7.97 21.03 -28.19
CA HIS A 1029 7.75 20.37 -29.48
C HIS A 1029 6.28 19.92 -29.56
N THR A 1030 5.51 20.59 -30.40
CA THR A 1030 4.05 20.39 -30.51
C THR A 1030 3.65 20.02 -31.93
N LEU A 1031 2.98 18.88 -32.08
CA LEU A 1031 2.34 18.43 -33.32
C LEU A 1031 0.82 18.61 -33.24
N ILE A 1032 0.17 18.66 -34.39
CA ILE A 1032 -1.28 18.47 -34.52
C ILE A 1032 -1.48 17.09 -35.13
N ARG A 1033 -2.25 16.23 -34.45
CA ARG A 1033 -2.53 14.86 -34.90
C ARG A 1033 -3.39 14.91 -36.16
N GLN A 1034 -2.97 14.23 -37.22
CA GLN A 1034 -3.77 14.10 -38.44
C GLN A 1034 -5.01 13.24 -38.16
N GLU A 1035 -6.17 13.76 -38.50
CA GLU A 1035 -7.45 13.04 -38.44
C GLU A 1035 -7.47 11.97 -39.53
N LEU A 1036 -7.80 10.73 -39.15
CA LEU A 1036 -7.86 9.55 -40.04
C LEU A 1036 -9.04 8.68 -39.62
N GLY A 1037 -9.83 8.20 -40.59
CA GLY A 1037 -10.94 7.26 -40.34
C GLY A 1037 -12.15 7.83 -39.59
N GLN A 1038 -12.36 9.15 -39.58
CA GLN A 1038 -13.59 9.75 -39.03
C GLN A 1038 -14.85 9.31 -39.79
N ASP A 1039 -14.72 9.07 -41.10
CA ASP A 1039 -15.78 8.57 -42.00
C ASP A 1039 -16.29 7.17 -41.61
N ILE A 1040 -15.47 6.37 -40.91
CA ILE A 1040 -15.79 5.01 -40.45
C ILE A 1040 -15.83 4.89 -38.91
N ALA A 1041 -15.93 6.03 -38.20
CA ALA A 1041 -15.89 6.12 -36.74
C ALA A 1041 -14.72 5.34 -36.11
N SER A 1042 -13.50 5.55 -36.63
CA SER A 1042 -12.27 4.90 -36.15
C SER A 1042 -11.19 5.88 -35.69
N ALA A 1043 -11.53 7.15 -35.51
CA ALA A 1043 -10.60 8.12 -34.91
C ALA A 1043 -10.52 7.93 -33.39
N CYS A 1044 -9.49 8.52 -32.77
CA CYS A 1044 -9.23 8.35 -31.33
C CYS A 1044 -10.42 8.87 -30.50
N GLY A 1045 -10.95 8.03 -29.61
CA GLY A 1045 -12.14 8.30 -28.79
C GLY A 1045 -13.47 7.81 -29.38
N GLN A 1046 -13.54 7.44 -30.67
CA GLN A 1046 -14.79 7.08 -31.37
C GLN A 1046 -15.16 5.58 -31.35
N LEU A 1047 -14.42 4.73 -30.63
CA LEU A 1047 -14.57 3.27 -30.69
C LEU A 1047 -15.78 2.79 -29.87
N VAL A 1048 -16.90 2.54 -30.55
CA VAL A 1048 -18.18 2.15 -29.94
C VAL A 1048 -18.80 0.97 -30.68
N VAL A 1049 -19.13 -0.08 -29.93
CA VAL A 1049 -19.89 -1.23 -30.44
C VAL A 1049 -21.38 -0.85 -30.49
N LYS A 1050 -21.84 -0.27 -31.61
CA LYS A 1050 -23.27 0.00 -31.80
C LYS A 1050 -24.06 -1.30 -32.00
N SER A 1051 -24.98 -1.58 -31.09
CA SER A 1051 -26.01 -2.62 -31.24
C SER A 1051 -26.98 -2.27 -32.35
N GLN A 1052 -27.30 -3.21 -33.24
CA GLN A 1052 -28.07 -2.91 -34.45
C GLN A 1052 -29.49 -3.50 -34.39
N ASP A 1053 -30.47 -2.60 -34.27
CA ASP A 1053 -31.85 -2.66 -34.75
C ASP A 1053 -32.66 -3.97 -34.58
N CYS A 1054 -33.31 -4.11 -33.41
CA CYS A 1054 -34.66 -4.70 -33.38
C CYS A 1054 -35.67 -3.59 -33.67
N GLY A 1055 -36.06 -3.44 -34.95
CA GLY A 1055 -36.90 -2.33 -35.42
C GLY A 1055 -38.29 -2.31 -34.79
N SER A 1056 -38.73 -1.14 -34.29
CA SER A 1056 -40.05 -0.93 -33.72
C SER A 1056 -41.14 -0.91 -34.79
N GLY A 1057 -41.79 -2.06 -35.02
CA GLY A 1057 -42.94 -2.24 -35.92
C GLY A 1057 -44.16 -2.79 -35.19
N SER A 1058 -45.36 -2.31 -35.54
CA SER A 1058 -46.61 -2.72 -34.92
C SER A 1058 -47.22 -3.97 -35.55
N GLY A 1059 -47.71 -4.89 -34.71
CA GLY A 1059 -48.45 -6.10 -35.13
C GLY A 1059 -47.78 -7.39 -34.67
N GLY A 1060 -48.57 -8.31 -34.10
CA GLY A 1060 -48.09 -9.59 -33.59
C GLY A 1060 -48.19 -10.72 -34.62
N GLY A 1061 -47.36 -11.76 -34.43
CA GLY A 1061 -47.32 -12.96 -35.26
C GLY A 1061 -45.88 -13.33 -35.64
N GLY A 1062 -45.31 -14.31 -34.94
CA GLY A 1062 -43.98 -14.85 -35.27
C GLY A 1062 -44.08 -16.10 -36.15
N CYS A 1063 -42.94 -16.57 -36.67
CA CYS A 1063 -42.79 -17.94 -37.16
C CYS A 1063 -41.33 -18.40 -37.16
N ASN A 1064 -41.14 -19.73 -37.08
CA ASN A 1064 -39.84 -20.39 -37.19
C ASN A 1064 -39.40 -20.60 -38.65
N SER A 1065 -38.13 -21.02 -38.78
CA SER A 1065 -37.65 -22.14 -39.62
C SER A 1065 -36.85 -21.82 -40.89
N GLY A 1066 -36.00 -22.78 -41.26
CA GLY A 1066 -35.29 -22.84 -42.55
C GLY A 1066 -33.80 -22.49 -42.47
N ALA A 1067 -32.94 -23.51 -42.41
CA ALA A 1067 -31.53 -23.37 -42.78
C ALA A 1067 -31.35 -23.65 -44.27
N ALA A 1068 -30.30 -23.10 -44.89
CA ALA A 1068 -29.82 -23.43 -46.22
C ALA A 1068 -28.28 -23.30 -46.27
N ASP A 1069 -27.63 -24.09 -47.11
CA ASP A 1069 -26.25 -24.55 -46.87
C ASP A 1069 -25.10 -23.80 -47.56
N LEU A 1070 -23.90 -24.05 -47.04
CA LEU A 1070 -22.63 -23.40 -47.35
C LEU A 1070 -21.88 -24.05 -48.55
N GLU A 1071 -22.48 -24.08 -49.74
CA GLU A 1071 -21.82 -24.59 -50.97
C GLU A 1071 -21.91 -23.63 -52.19
N ASP A 1072 -22.98 -22.83 -52.31
CA ASP A 1072 -23.45 -22.32 -53.61
C ASP A 1072 -22.79 -21.01 -54.12
N LEU A 1073 -21.50 -20.79 -53.80
CA LEU A 1073 -20.76 -19.56 -54.15
C LEU A 1073 -19.42 -19.80 -54.86
N MET A 1074 -19.19 -21.02 -55.38
CA MET A 1074 -17.88 -21.47 -55.92
C MET A 1074 -17.93 -22.10 -57.34
N SER A 1075 -18.79 -21.63 -58.27
CA SER A 1075 -18.67 -22.04 -59.69
C SER A 1075 -19.10 -21.00 -60.75
N SER A 1076 -18.47 -21.06 -61.94
CA SER A 1076 -18.67 -20.20 -63.16
C SER A 1076 -18.41 -18.69 -62.98
N LYS A 1077 -17.55 -17.93 -63.71
CA LYS A 1077 -16.82 -17.99 -65.01
C LYS A 1077 -17.61 -17.82 -66.31
N ASN A 1078 -17.41 -16.67 -67.01
CA ASN A 1078 -16.93 -16.48 -68.41
C ASN A 1078 -17.33 -15.09 -69.00
N ILE A 1079 -16.80 -14.53 -70.12
CA ILE A 1079 -15.44 -14.41 -70.72
C ILE A 1079 -15.48 -13.33 -71.85
N SER A 1080 -14.42 -12.52 -72.01
CA SER A 1080 -13.95 -11.90 -73.30
C SER A 1080 -12.64 -11.12 -73.07
N SER A 1081 -11.44 -11.58 -73.46
CA SER A 1081 -10.80 -11.53 -74.79
C SER A 1081 -10.39 -10.10 -75.25
N SER A 1082 -9.21 -9.82 -75.83
CA SER A 1082 -8.24 -10.71 -76.50
C SER A 1082 -6.82 -10.15 -76.70
N LYS A 1083 -5.79 -11.03 -76.71
CA LYS A 1083 -4.48 -10.96 -77.44
C LYS A 1083 -3.50 -9.80 -77.12
N SER A 1084 -2.17 -9.90 -77.27
CA SER A 1084 -1.14 -10.98 -77.32
C SER A 1084 0.27 -10.28 -77.34
N SER A 1085 1.49 -10.82 -77.54
CA SER A 1085 2.07 -12.17 -77.80
C SER A 1085 3.62 -12.08 -77.75
N LEU A 1086 4.33 -13.11 -77.20
CA LEU A 1086 5.79 -13.40 -77.38
C LEU A 1086 6.77 -12.36 -76.76
N VAL A 1087 8.04 -12.61 -76.35
CA VAL A 1087 9.00 -13.75 -76.20
C VAL A 1087 10.19 -13.20 -75.37
N ALA A 1088 11.06 -13.88 -74.58
CA ALA A 1088 11.26 -15.22 -73.97
C ALA A 1088 12.33 -15.03 -72.82
N GLY A 1089 12.82 -15.99 -72.03
CA GLY A 1089 12.47 -17.40 -71.78
C GLY A 1089 13.68 -18.23 -71.26
N ARG A 1090 13.50 -18.96 -70.14
CA ARG A 1090 14.39 -20.00 -69.52
C ARG A 1090 15.73 -19.52 -68.89
N ALA A 1091 16.37 -20.26 -67.96
CA ALA A 1091 15.91 -21.20 -66.90
C ALA A 1091 17.09 -21.71 -66.03
N SER A 1092 16.81 -22.11 -64.77
CA SER A 1092 17.65 -23.01 -63.94
C SER A 1092 19.04 -22.47 -63.48
N LYS A 1093 19.74 -23.07 -62.50
CA LYS A 1093 19.55 -24.33 -61.73
C LYS A 1093 20.08 -24.18 -60.29
N ARG A 1094 19.78 -25.16 -59.42
CA ARG A 1094 20.36 -25.30 -58.05
C ARG A 1094 21.88 -25.57 -58.11
N LEU A 1095 22.62 -25.20 -57.07
CA LEU A 1095 23.52 -26.11 -56.32
C LEU A 1095 24.14 -25.44 -55.06
N ALA A 1096 24.58 -26.29 -54.14
CA ALA A 1096 25.48 -26.05 -52.99
C ALA A 1096 26.44 -27.27 -52.92
N PRO A 1097 27.42 -27.41 -52.00
CA PRO A 1097 27.81 -26.52 -50.89
C PRO A 1097 29.34 -26.29 -50.71
N GLY A 1098 29.69 -25.39 -49.78
CA GLY A 1098 30.80 -25.59 -48.82
C GLY A 1098 32.24 -25.18 -49.21
N VAL A 1099 33.01 -24.74 -48.19
CA VAL A 1099 34.40 -25.13 -47.81
C VAL A 1099 34.96 -24.13 -46.78
N LYS A 1100 35.77 -24.60 -45.82
CA LYS A 1100 36.43 -23.80 -44.75
C LYS A 1100 37.74 -23.17 -45.24
N ARG A 1101 38.19 -22.06 -44.63
CA ARG A 1101 39.58 -21.91 -44.12
C ARG A 1101 39.79 -20.71 -43.18
N ASN A 1102 40.92 -20.74 -42.45
CA ASN A 1102 41.31 -19.81 -41.39
C ASN A 1102 42.37 -18.79 -41.88
N GLY A 1103 42.58 -17.72 -41.10
CA GLY A 1103 43.68 -16.75 -41.20
C GLY A 1103 43.15 -15.31 -41.01
N SER A 1104 43.41 -14.53 -39.96
CA SER A 1104 44.54 -14.35 -39.00
C SER A 1104 45.72 -13.53 -39.54
N VAL A 1105 46.42 -12.80 -38.65
CA VAL A 1105 47.46 -11.74 -38.90
C VAL A 1105 46.76 -10.38 -39.18
N LYS A 1106 46.89 -9.33 -38.35
CA LYS A 1106 48.06 -8.52 -37.91
C LYS A 1106 48.61 -7.63 -39.07
N ASP A 1107 49.17 -6.43 -38.88
CA ASP A 1107 49.38 -5.61 -37.68
C ASP A 1107 49.59 -4.12 -38.05
N SER A 1108 48.98 -3.21 -37.27
CA SER A 1108 49.65 -2.00 -36.69
C SER A 1108 50.08 -0.80 -37.56
N LEU A 1109 50.78 0.13 -36.89
CA LEU A 1109 51.30 1.46 -37.28
C LEU A 1109 50.23 2.56 -37.30
N LEU A 1110 50.12 3.44 -36.28
CA LEU A 1110 51.03 4.52 -35.80
C LEU A 1110 51.04 5.73 -36.78
N ASP A 1111 51.12 7.00 -36.35
CA ASP A 1111 51.57 7.58 -35.07
C ASP A 1111 50.87 8.98 -34.85
N ASN A 1112 51.13 9.91 -33.91
CA ASN A 1112 52.17 10.17 -32.89
C ASN A 1112 51.60 11.08 -31.73
N SER A 1113 52.48 11.62 -30.87
CA SER A 1113 52.34 12.63 -29.80
C SER A 1113 51.64 12.20 -28.48
N VAL A 1114 52.25 12.09 -27.26
CA VAL A 1114 53.35 12.78 -26.48
C VAL A 1114 52.74 13.74 -25.42
N VAL A 1115 53.07 13.78 -24.11
CA VAL A 1115 53.89 13.01 -23.11
C VAL A 1115 53.44 13.48 -21.68
N GLY A 1116 53.65 12.84 -20.52
CA GLY A 1116 54.21 11.52 -20.16
C GLY A 1116 55.02 11.53 -18.84
N PHE A 1117 54.61 10.74 -17.81
CA PHE A 1117 55.24 10.53 -16.46
C PHE A 1117 55.26 11.76 -15.50
N SER A 1118 55.20 11.66 -14.16
CA SER A 1118 55.72 10.63 -13.22
C SER A 1118 54.89 10.51 -11.90
N SER A 1119 55.47 10.05 -10.77
CA SER A 1119 54.71 9.56 -9.57
C SER A 1119 55.42 9.80 -8.22
N PHE A 1120 54.72 9.47 -7.10
CA PHE A 1120 55.17 9.15 -5.72
C PHE A 1120 54.76 10.05 -4.51
N LEU A 1121 54.62 9.35 -3.37
CA LEU A 1121 54.15 9.72 -2.03
C LEU A 1121 55.02 10.77 -1.28
N LYS A 1122 54.43 11.48 -0.29
CA LYS A 1122 54.67 11.22 1.16
C LYS A 1122 53.90 12.10 2.18
N ILE A 1123 53.25 11.41 3.14
CA ILE A 1123 53.29 11.57 4.62
C ILE A 1123 53.30 12.99 5.25
N GLY A 1124 52.23 13.29 5.99
CA GLY A 1124 52.27 13.79 7.39
C GLY A 1124 52.15 15.30 7.66
N GLY A 1125 51.32 15.69 8.64
CA GLY A 1125 51.27 17.07 9.16
C GLY A 1125 49.98 17.49 9.91
N THR A 1126 49.94 17.22 11.22
CA THR A 1126 49.20 17.95 12.30
C THR A 1126 48.10 18.98 11.99
N ALA A 1127 46.92 18.72 12.57
CA ALA A 1127 46.05 19.62 13.35
C ALA A 1127 45.66 21.02 12.82
N LEU A 1128 44.37 21.16 12.49
CA LEU A 1128 43.42 21.93 13.32
C LEU A 1128 42.00 21.37 13.15
#